data_AF-D5C1M8-F1
#
_entry.id   AF-D5C1M8-F1
#
_cell.length_a   1.000
_cell.length_b   1.000
_cell.length_c   1.000
_cell.angle_alpha   90.00
_cell.angle_beta   90.00
_cell.angle_gamma   90.00
#
_symmetry.space_group_name_H-M   'P 1'
#
loop_
_entity.id
_entity.type
_entity.pdbx_description
1 polymer ?
#
loop_
_entity_poly.entity_id
_entity_poly.type
_entity_poly.pdbx_seq_one_letter_code
_entity_poly.pdbx_strand_id
1 'polypeptide(L)'
;MPFICSLLLFLGISFSNVLADLLPAEDIPKYVDPLVIPPVMPKADTIMQQGGPPIDYYEIEVVQFQQQILPSTGFPKTPVWSYGAVGHPETRNYPAFTIEAQVNRPTRVKWVNNLVDENGDFLPHLLPVDQTLHWANPSQDCIDGTTRTDCRGQSQETYTGPVPIVTHVHGMRVAPESDGYPEAWWLPAANNLPPGSDPSGTLFGDITTTDADPNNDNPGNLGYALFQYPNDQPSATLWYHDHALGITRLNVYAGPAGFYLLRGEEEDNLNLPGSAPKPDGNRQGPQKFFEIPIAIQDRSFNEDGSLFYPDNRAFFEGLSPDQLKIDFLPDSDVPPIWNPEFFGNTMVVNGRTWPVLQVEPRRYRFRFLNGSNSRFLILKAVTAAQPDNSTTWSNLTDEFVQIGADGGFLPQPVALDELLMAPAERADVIVDFSGFAPGEAIYLVNVGPDEPFGGGRPGVDFEPANPETTGQVMKFQVVPLTEPDPSANPDTLVLPSFEELGPSTHTRQVSLNEEESQEVCVKVQKGKVQQIGCSPEAEEFGPIAALLGTLHNGMANPLFWENTITENPALGSTEIWEIYNFTEDAHPIHLHLVQFQVLNRQPFGDDGSSDPQPWETGFKDTVIALPGEITRIKAKFDIPGLYVWHCHILEHEDNEMMRPYCVGDPANCPANGAP
;
A
#
# COMPACT_ATOMS: atom_id res chain seq x y z
N MET A 1 4.55 -7.10 -28.18
CA MET A 1 3.60 -6.85 -29.29
C MET A 1 2.63 -5.75 -28.78
N PRO A 2 1.36 -5.58 -29.16
CA PRO A 2 0.36 -5.43 -28.10
C PRO A 2 0.45 -6.68 -27.21
N PHE A 3 0.56 -6.51 -25.91
CA PHE A 3 0.52 -7.65 -24.99
C PHE A 3 -0.94 -8.03 -24.75
N ILE A 4 -1.20 -9.22 -24.21
CA ILE A 4 -2.58 -9.66 -23.93
C ILE A 4 -2.70 -9.89 -22.42
N CYS A 5 -2.84 -8.79 -21.67
CA CYS A 5 -2.81 -8.79 -20.20
C CYS A 5 -3.87 -9.71 -19.56
N SER A 6 -4.97 -10.04 -20.27
CA SER A 6 -5.63 -11.35 -20.14
C SER A 6 -6.35 -11.73 -21.43
N LEU A 7 -6.38 -13.04 -21.75
CA LEU A 7 -7.11 -13.60 -22.90
C LEU A 7 -8.64 -13.44 -22.81
N LEU A 8 -9.20 -13.04 -21.66
CA LEU A 8 -10.66 -13.08 -21.42
C LEU A 8 -11.30 -11.80 -20.83
N LEU A 9 -10.53 -10.85 -20.28
CA LEU A 9 -11.10 -9.59 -19.74
C LEU A 9 -11.99 -8.83 -20.75
N PHE A 10 -11.63 -8.87 -22.04
CA PHE A 10 -12.39 -8.29 -23.16
C PHE A 10 -13.83 -8.82 -23.36
N LEU A 11 -14.31 -9.81 -22.60
CA LEU A 11 -15.67 -10.35 -22.73
C LEU A 11 -16.70 -9.79 -21.74
N GLY A 12 -16.33 -8.93 -20.79
CA GLY A 12 -17.28 -8.25 -19.89
C GLY A 12 -18.12 -9.21 -19.05
N ILE A 13 -17.53 -10.34 -18.65
CA ILE A 13 -18.21 -11.37 -17.85
C ILE A 13 -18.20 -10.93 -16.39
N SER A 14 -19.36 -10.54 -15.87
CA SER A 14 -19.54 -10.29 -14.44
C SER A 14 -19.09 -11.50 -13.61
N PHE A 15 -18.23 -11.26 -12.62
CA PHE A 15 -17.67 -12.26 -11.68
C PHE A 15 -18.74 -13.10 -10.92
N SER A 16 -20.01 -12.68 -10.96
CA SER A 16 -21.19 -13.23 -10.26
C SER A 16 -21.55 -14.71 -10.49
N ASN A 17 -20.70 -15.51 -11.16
CA ASN A 17 -20.98 -16.92 -11.48
C ASN A 17 -19.84 -17.91 -11.11
N VAL A 18 -18.71 -17.45 -10.56
CA VAL A 18 -17.52 -18.29 -10.36
C VAL A 18 -17.36 -18.84 -8.94
N LEU A 19 -17.83 -18.11 -7.93
CA LEU A 19 -17.63 -18.43 -6.50
C LEU A 19 -18.97 -18.64 -5.79
N ALA A 20 -19.09 -19.74 -5.04
CA ALA A 20 -20.35 -20.15 -4.41
C ALA A 20 -20.60 -19.52 -3.02
N ASP A 21 -19.58 -18.92 -2.42
CA ASP A 21 -19.56 -18.48 -1.02
C ASP A 21 -19.17 -16.99 -0.85
N LEU A 22 -19.04 -16.24 -1.96
CA LEU A 22 -18.70 -14.80 -1.97
C LEU A 22 -19.95 -13.95 -1.69
N LEU A 23 -19.85 -12.99 -0.77
CA LEU A 23 -20.92 -12.04 -0.43
C LEU A 23 -21.10 -10.98 -1.54
N PRO A 24 -22.30 -10.83 -2.13
CA PRO A 24 -22.59 -9.75 -3.09
C PRO A 24 -22.50 -8.37 -2.43
N ALA A 25 -21.71 -7.47 -3.01
CA ALA A 25 -21.48 -6.12 -2.49
C ALA A 25 -22.70 -5.19 -2.65
N GLU A 26 -23.64 -5.59 -3.51
CA GLU A 26 -24.93 -4.97 -3.76
C GLU A 26 -25.89 -5.20 -2.58
N ASP A 27 -25.84 -6.40 -1.96
CA ASP A 27 -26.68 -6.77 -0.82
C ASP A 27 -26.20 -6.16 0.52
N ILE A 28 -24.99 -5.60 0.57
CA ILE A 28 -24.42 -4.96 1.77
C ILE A 28 -25.00 -3.54 1.93
N PRO A 29 -25.76 -3.24 3.02
CA PRO A 29 -26.36 -1.92 3.22
C PRO A 29 -25.32 -0.83 3.50
N LYS A 30 -25.30 0.16 2.61
CA LYS A 30 -24.35 1.29 2.65
C LYS A 30 -24.81 2.35 3.64
N TYR A 31 -23.87 3.11 4.21
CA TYR A 31 -24.15 4.27 5.09
C TYR A 31 -24.88 3.95 6.41
N VAL A 32 -24.71 2.74 6.94
CA VAL A 32 -25.30 2.30 8.22
C VAL A 32 -24.47 2.76 9.43
N ASP A 33 -23.16 2.49 9.42
CA ASP A 33 -22.28 2.70 10.56
C ASP A 33 -21.52 4.05 10.47
N PRO A 34 -21.21 4.68 11.62
CA PRO A 34 -20.38 5.88 11.64
C PRO A 34 -18.92 5.55 11.28
N LEU A 35 -18.25 6.51 10.65
CA LEU A 35 -16.81 6.45 10.39
C LEU A 35 -16.03 6.29 11.70
N VAL A 36 -15.13 5.31 11.75
CA VAL A 36 -14.09 5.25 12.79
C VAL A 36 -13.03 6.26 12.40
N ILE A 37 -12.66 7.16 13.32
CA ILE A 37 -11.57 8.12 13.13
C ILE A 37 -10.39 7.60 13.94
N PRO A 38 -9.29 7.11 13.32
CA PRO A 38 -8.10 6.62 14.01
C PRO A 38 -7.48 7.65 14.97
N PRO A 39 -7.61 7.47 16.29
CA PRO A 39 -6.92 8.20 17.35
C PRO A 39 -5.60 7.54 17.73
N VAL A 40 -4.82 8.29 18.50
CA VAL A 40 -3.39 8.06 18.69
C VAL A 40 -3.11 6.81 19.53
N MET A 41 -2.12 6.03 19.10
CA MET A 41 -1.52 4.89 19.79
C MET A 41 -0.90 5.36 21.12
N PRO A 42 -1.18 4.72 22.27
CA PRO A 42 -0.53 5.07 23.52
C PRO A 42 0.98 4.74 23.46
N LYS A 43 1.79 5.65 24.01
CA LYS A 43 3.22 5.40 24.26
C LYS A 43 3.39 4.46 25.45
N ALA A 44 4.37 3.56 25.35
CA ALA A 44 4.78 2.69 26.44
C ALA A 44 5.66 3.43 27.45
N ASP A 45 6.62 4.25 26.98
CA ASP A 45 7.49 5.07 27.85
C ASP A 45 8.12 6.26 27.08
N THR A 46 9.03 7.00 27.72
CA THR A 46 9.90 8.00 27.11
C THR A 46 11.35 7.81 27.59
N ILE A 47 12.21 7.30 26.70
CA ILE A 47 13.60 6.97 27.01
C ILE A 47 14.45 8.24 27.05
N MET A 48 14.99 8.56 28.22
CA MET A 48 15.84 9.73 28.43
C MET A 48 17.31 9.42 28.07
N GLN A 49 17.78 9.91 26.92
CA GLN A 49 19.16 9.74 26.48
C GLN A 49 20.11 10.84 27.00
N GLN A 50 21.41 10.53 27.12
CA GLN A 50 22.41 11.48 27.60
C GLN A 50 22.90 12.41 26.48
N GLY A 51 22.32 13.60 26.39
CA GLY A 51 22.77 14.68 25.49
C GLY A 51 22.08 14.72 24.13
N GLY A 52 21.17 13.79 23.86
CA GLY A 52 20.21 13.86 22.75
C GLY A 52 18.81 14.29 23.20
N PRO A 53 17.84 14.40 22.27
CA PRO A 53 16.43 14.50 22.62
C PRO A 53 15.94 13.23 23.35
N PRO A 54 14.85 13.31 24.14
CA PRO A 54 14.17 12.12 24.64
C PRO A 54 13.51 11.35 23.49
N ILE A 55 13.62 10.02 23.52
CA ILE A 55 13.00 9.13 22.53
C ILE A 55 11.63 8.70 23.02
N ASP A 56 10.61 8.78 22.16
CA ASP A 56 9.30 8.21 22.45
C ASP A 56 9.29 6.70 22.17
N TYR A 57 8.87 5.91 23.15
CA TYR A 57 8.93 4.44 23.08
C TYR A 57 7.54 3.82 23.00
N TYR A 58 7.37 2.89 22.08
CA TYR A 58 6.15 2.12 21.86
C TYR A 58 6.47 0.62 21.83
N GLU A 59 5.58 -0.21 22.37
CA GLU A 59 5.55 -1.66 22.10
C GLU A 59 4.26 -1.96 21.34
N ILE A 60 4.36 -2.43 20.11
CA ILE A 60 3.23 -2.60 19.18
C ILE A 60 3.22 -4.04 18.66
N GLU A 61 2.12 -4.75 18.91
CA GLU A 61 1.87 -6.12 18.47
C GLU A 61 0.99 -6.15 17.21
N VAL A 62 1.37 -6.96 16.21
CA VAL A 62 0.41 -7.43 15.19
C VAL A 62 -0.31 -8.66 15.73
N VAL A 63 -1.65 -8.65 15.66
CA VAL A 63 -2.53 -9.62 16.32
C VAL A 63 -3.79 -9.89 15.52
N GLN A 64 -4.31 -11.11 15.65
CA GLN A 64 -5.64 -11.47 15.17
C GLN A 64 -6.73 -11.07 16.16
N PHE A 65 -7.82 -10.49 15.66
CA PHE A 65 -9.01 -10.17 16.45
C PHE A 65 -10.28 -10.13 15.57
N GLN A 66 -11.39 -9.66 16.16
CA GLN A 66 -12.72 -9.68 15.55
C GLN A 66 -13.30 -8.26 15.48
N GLN A 67 -13.29 -7.66 14.28
CA GLN A 67 -13.80 -6.31 14.01
C GLN A 67 -15.12 -6.34 13.25
N GLN A 68 -16.01 -5.38 13.55
CA GLN A 68 -17.22 -5.16 12.78
C GLN A 68 -16.89 -4.33 11.53
N ILE A 69 -16.40 -4.96 10.46
CA ILE A 69 -16.05 -4.24 9.22
C ILE A 69 -17.31 -4.05 8.37
N LEU A 70 -18.02 -5.15 8.11
CA LEU A 70 -19.38 -5.19 7.55
C LEU A 70 -20.40 -4.51 8.50
N PRO A 71 -21.56 -4.03 8.01
CA PRO A 71 -22.49 -3.22 8.78
C PRO A 71 -22.97 -3.89 10.07
N SER A 72 -22.96 -3.14 11.19
CA SER A 72 -23.30 -3.65 12.53
C SER A 72 -24.71 -4.23 12.70
N THR A 73 -25.58 -4.05 11.70
CA THR A 73 -26.94 -4.61 11.66
C THR A 73 -27.05 -5.64 10.54
N GLY A 74 -27.07 -6.91 10.92
CA GLY A 74 -27.31 -8.04 10.02
C GLY A 74 -26.09 -8.91 9.74
N PHE A 75 -24.88 -8.34 9.82
CA PHE A 75 -23.63 -9.03 9.46
C PHE A 75 -22.81 -9.40 10.70
N PRO A 76 -22.05 -10.51 10.65
CA PRO A 76 -21.14 -10.90 11.73
C PRO A 76 -19.92 -9.95 11.78
N LYS A 77 -19.03 -10.21 12.74
CA LYS A 77 -17.70 -9.62 12.75
C LYS A 77 -16.77 -10.39 11.83
N THR A 78 -15.84 -9.67 11.24
CA THR A 78 -14.78 -10.20 10.38
C THR A 78 -13.55 -10.58 11.23
N PRO A 79 -13.00 -11.81 11.11
CA PRO A 79 -11.63 -12.10 11.53
C PRO A 79 -10.67 -11.21 10.73
N VAL A 80 -9.85 -10.44 11.44
CA VAL A 80 -8.92 -9.46 10.85
C VAL A 80 -7.64 -9.41 11.68
N TRP A 81 -6.55 -9.01 11.05
CA TRP A 81 -5.30 -8.67 11.73
C TRP A 81 -5.12 -7.16 11.76
N SER A 82 -4.47 -6.64 12.79
CA SER A 82 -3.89 -5.29 12.74
C SER A 82 -2.93 -5.06 13.90
N TYR A 83 -2.35 -3.87 13.94
CA TYR A 83 -1.46 -3.45 15.01
C TYR A 83 -2.22 -2.87 16.23
N GLY A 84 -1.73 -3.15 17.43
CA GLY A 84 -2.17 -2.55 18.70
C GLY A 84 -1.02 -2.44 19.68
N ALA A 85 -1.13 -1.62 20.72
CA ALA A 85 -0.13 -1.56 21.78
C ALA A 85 -0.16 -2.82 22.67
N VAL A 86 1.03 -3.36 22.96
CA VAL A 86 1.22 -4.59 23.74
C VAL A 86 0.55 -4.49 25.11
N GLY A 87 -0.25 -5.50 25.46
CA GLY A 87 -0.97 -5.55 26.74
C GLY A 87 -2.24 -4.70 26.82
N HIS A 88 -2.55 -3.92 25.77
CA HIS A 88 -3.72 -3.05 25.69
C HIS A 88 -4.67 -3.52 24.57
N PRO A 89 -5.48 -4.58 24.76
CA PRO A 89 -6.41 -5.07 23.75
C PRO A 89 -7.44 -4.00 23.32
N GLU A 90 -7.75 -3.09 24.25
CA GLU A 90 -7.87 -1.64 24.05
C GLU A 90 -7.73 -1.02 22.66
N THR A 91 -6.57 -1.30 22.10
CA THR A 91 -5.93 -0.51 21.05
C THR A 91 -6.05 -1.15 19.67
N ARG A 92 -6.36 -2.45 19.64
CA ARG A 92 -6.51 -3.30 18.45
C ARG A 92 -7.70 -2.78 17.61
N ASN A 93 -7.39 -2.25 16.43
CA ASN A 93 -8.34 -1.67 15.48
C ASN A 93 -7.74 -1.81 14.07
N TYR A 94 -8.56 -2.03 13.05
CA TYR A 94 -8.18 -1.96 11.65
C TYR A 94 -8.80 -0.68 11.03
N PRO A 95 -8.03 0.19 10.35
CA PRO A 95 -6.57 0.31 10.44
C PRO A 95 -6.15 0.64 11.88
N ALA A 96 -4.87 0.48 12.17
CA ALA A 96 -4.31 0.59 13.51
C ALA A 96 -4.53 1.96 14.15
N PHE A 97 -4.60 1.96 15.48
CA PHE A 97 -4.50 3.15 16.33
C PHE A 97 -3.21 3.95 15.93
N THR A 98 -3.32 5.25 15.63
CA THR A 98 -2.34 6.06 14.86
C THR A 98 -1.06 6.41 15.63
N ILE A 99 0.13 6.26 15.05
CA ILE A 99 1.34 6.85 15.66
C ILE A 99 1.36 8.36 15.36
N GLU A 100 1.56 9.19 16.38
CA GLU A 100 1.74 10.65 16.25
C GLU A 100 3.09 11.04 16.87
N ALA A 101 3.97 11.60 16.06
CA ALA A 101 5.36 11.89 16.41
C ALA A 101 5.72 13.36 16.13
N GLN A 102 6.90 13.80 16.58
CA GLN A 102 7.38 15.17 16.40
C GLN A 102 8.68 15.20 15.59
N VAL A 103 8.80 16.18 14.70
CA VAL A 103 10.03 16.45 13.94
C VAL A 103 11.20 16.70 14.90
N ASN A 104 12.37 16.14 14.59
CA ASN A 104 13.58 16.09 15.43
C ASN A 104 13.42 15.41 16.80
N ARG A 105 12.35 14.63 17.03
CA ARG A 105 12.15 13.80 18.22
C ARG A 105 12.08 12.32 17.82
N PRO A 106 13.15 11.53 18.01
CA PRO A 106 13.16 10.15 17.56
C PRO A 106 12.11 9.30 18.24
N THR A 107 11.62 8.30 17.51
CA THR A 107 10.64 7.32 18.00
C THR A 107 11.23 5.93 17.88
N ARG A 108 11.12 5.12 18.93
CA ARG A 108 11.53 3.72 18.94
C ARG A 108 10.32 2.83 19.13
N VAL A 109 10.15 1.86 18.23
CA VAL A 109 9.04 0.91 18.27
C VAL A 109 9.60 -0.50 18.38
N LYS A 110 9.09 -1.25 19.35
CA LYS A 110 9.24 -2.69 19.40
C LYS A 110 8.06 -3.32 18.67
N TRP A 111 8.30 -3.80 17.45
CA TRP A 111 7.30 -4.46 16.61
C TRP A 111 7.25 -5.94 16.96
N VAL A 112 6.15 -6.40 17.57
CA VAL A 112 5.98 -7.79 18.05
C VAL A 112 5.07 -8.57 17.09
N ASN A 113 5.54 -9.70 16.60
CA ASN A 113 4.72 -10.67 15.89
C ASN A 113 3.99 -11.54 16.93
N ASN A 114 2.73 -11.19 17.20
CA ASN A 114 1.88 -11.87 18.19
C ASN A 114 0.70 -12.58 17.50
N LEU A 115 0.97 -13.14 16.30
CA LEU A 115 0.05 -14.03 15.56
C LEU A 115 0.05 -15.44 16.19
N VAL A 116 -0.44 -15.51 17.44
CA VAL A 116 -0.59 -16.75 18.22
C VAL A 116 -1.99 -16.86 18.83
N ASP A 117 -2.37 -18.08 19.21
CA ASP A 117 -3.64 -18.38 19.88
C ASP A 117 -3.56 -18.19 21.42
N GLU A 118 -4.64 -18.55 22.14
CA GLU A 118 -4.69 -18.46 23.61
C GLU A 118 -3.72 -19.42 24.34
N ASN A 119 -3.16 -20.42 23.64
CA ASN A 119 -2.14 -21.33 24.15
C ASN A 119 -0.71 -20.85 23.84
N GLY A 120 -0.55 -19.82 23.00
CA GLY A 120 0.73 -19.39 22.45
C GLY A 120 1.22 -20.26 21.29
N ASP A 121 0.34 -21.03 20.66
CA ASP A 121 0.61 -21.76 19.43
C ASP A 121 0.41 -20.82 18.21
N PHE A 122 1.17 -20.97 17.13
CA PHE A 122 1.10 -20.05 15.98
C PHE A 122 -0.27 -20.09 15.29
N LEU A 123 -0.70 -18.95 14.77
CA LEU A 123 -1.82 -18.85 13.84
C LEU A 123 -1.32 -18.98 12.39
N PRO A 124 -1.97 -19.79 11.53
CA PRO A 124 -1.72 -19.77 10.10
C PRO A 124 -2.27 -18.48 9.47
N HIS A 125 -1.88 -18.22 8.22
CA HIS A 125 -2.37 -17.06 7.47
C HIS A 125 -3.90 -17.10 7.23
N LEU A 126 -4.57 -15.95 7.25
CA LEU A 126 -6.03 -15.84 7.03
C LEU A 126 -6.47 -16.10 5.57
N LEU A 127 -5.54 -15.93 4.64
CA LEU A 127 -5.72 -15.91 3.18
C LEU A 127 -4.74 -16.91 2.52
N PRO A 128 -5.01 -17.40 1.30
CA PRO A 128 -4.18 -18.39 0.62
C PRO A 128 -2.79 -17.86 0.23
N VAL A 129 -1.75 -18.32 0.94
CA VAL A 129 -0.34 -18.03 0.65
C VAL A 129 0.20 -19.00 -0.41
N ASP A 130 0.61 -18.45 -1.55
CA ASP A 130 1.31 -19.17 -2.63
C ASP A 130 2.77 -19.42 -2.24
N GLN A 131 3.16 -20.70 -2.10
CA GLN A 131 4.52 -21.08 -1.73
C GLN A 131 5.49 -21.10 -2.92
N THR A 132 5.00 -20.97 -4.17
CA THR A 132 5.82 -21.08 -5.39
C THR A 132 6.46 -19.75 -5.81
N LEU A 133 5.95 -18.63 -5.28
CA LEU A 133 6.54 -17.30 -5.43
C LEU A 133 7.90 -17.21 -4.74
N HIS A 134 8.72 -16.23 -5.09
CA HIS A 134 9.92 -15.93 -4.33
C HIS A 134 9.51 -15.18 -3.05
N TRP A 135 9.51 -15.87 -1.92
CA TRP A 135 8.88 -15.40 -0.70
C TRP A 135 9.70 -15.64 0.56
N ALA A 136 9.28 -14.98 1.63
CA ALA A 136 9.71 -15.13 3.02
C ALA A 136 9.44 -16.54 3.56
N ASN A 137 10.15 -17.54 3.06
CA ASN A 137 9.86 -18.97 3.21
C ASN A 137 10.44 -19.54 4.52
N PRO A 138 9.63 -19.77 5.59
CA PRO A 138 10.15 -20.25 6.86
C PRO A 138 10.32 -21.77 6.89
N SER A 139 10.05 -22.48 5.78
CA SER A 139 10.25 -23.93 5.67
C SER A 139 11.61 -24.31 5.11
N GLN A 140 12.28 -23.37 4.41
CA GLN A 140 13.52 -23.57 3.66
C GLN A 140 13.44 -24.69 2.58
N ASP A 141 12.24 -25.14 2.20
CA ASP A 141 12.01 -26.07 1.09
C ASP A 141 12.06 -25.31 -0.24
N CYS A 142 13.27 -25.12 -0.77
CA CYS A 142 13.51 -24.38 -2.00
C CYS A 142 13.49 -25.28 -3.24
N ILE A 143 12.92 -24.80 -4.36
CA ILE A 143 12.79 -25.53 -5.64
C ILE A 143 14.15 -25.82 -6.31
N ASP A 144 15.16 -25.01 -6.02
CA ASP A 144 16.55 -25.21 -6.48
C ASP A 144 17.34 -26.22 -5.63
N GLY A 145 16.75 -26.71 -4.53
CA GLY A 145 17.41 -27.61 -3.57
C GLY A 145 18.42 -26.93 -2.65
N THR A 146 18.41 -25.60 -2.56
CA THR A 146 19.17 -24.84 -1.55
C THR A 146 18.46 -24.89 -0.18
N THR A 147 18.97 -24.12 0.78
CA THR A 147 18.39 -23.98 2.12
C THR A 147 18.60 -22.53 2.54
N ARG A 148 17.61 -21.69 2.20
CA ARG A 148 17.54 -20.24 2.44
C ARG A 148 16.09 -19.89 2.82
N THR A 149 15.87 -18.68 3.34
CA THR A 149 14.59 -18.24 3.95
C THR A 149 13.76 -17.33 3.02
N ASP A 150 14.15 -17.33 1.75
CA ASP A 150 13.89 -16.31 0.74
C ASP A 150 13.88 -17.07 -0.60
N CYS A 151 12.95 -18.00 -0.79
CA CYS A 151 13.00 -18.89 -1.96
C CYS A 151 11.65 -19.41 -2.43
N ARG A 152 11.55 -19.55 -3.77
CA ARG A 152 10.49 -20.28 -4.47
C ARG A 152 10.42 -21.71 -3.95
N GLY A 153 9.26 -22.09 -3.41
CA GLY A 153 8.99 -23.42 -2.86
C GLY A 153 8.40 -24.40 -3.87
N GLN A 154 8.28 -25.66 -3.46
CA GLN A 154 7.84 -26.77 -4.33
C GLN A 154 6.33 -27.10 -4.23
N SER A 155 5.61 -26.45 -3.32
CA SER A 155 4.22 -26.79 -2.98
C SER A 155 3.20 -25.91 -3.70
N GLN A 156 2.28 -26.53 -4.46
CA GLN A 156 1.08 -25.87 -4.99
C GLN A 156 -0.03 -25.68 -3.94
N GLU A 157 0.05 -26.39 -2.80
CA GLU A 157 -0.89 -26.21 -1.68
C GLU A 157 -0.60 -24.90 -0.94
N THR A 158 -1.63 -24.28 -0.36
CA THR A 158 -1.51 -23.07 0.49
C THR A 158 -0.60 -23.30 1.71
N TYR A 159 0.27 -22.33 2.04
CA TYR A 159 1.06 -22.39 3.28
C TYR A 159 0.17 -22.32 4.53
N THR A 160 0.45 -23.19 5.50
CA THR A 160 -0.32 -23.32 6.76
C THR A 160 0.55 -23.28 8.01
N GLY A 161 1.78 -22.77 7.88
CA GLY A 161 2.73 -22.60 8.99
C GLY A 161 2.69 -21.22 9.66
N PRO A 162 3.67 -20.92 10.54
CA PRO A 162 3.79 -19.63 11.22
C PRO A 162 4.10 -18.49 10.24
N VAL A 163 3.44 -17.34 10.45
CA VAL A 163 3.47 -16.22 9.51
C VAL A 163 4.66 -15.28 9.78
N PRO A 164 5.52 -15.01 8.79
CA PRO A 164 6.59 -14.01 8.90
C PRO A 164 6.03 -12.59 8.71
N ILE A 165 6.64 -11.64 9.43
CA ILE A 165 6.27 -10.22 9.46
C ILE A 165 7.54 -9.36 9.39
N VAL A 166 7.47 -8.22 8.71
CA VAL A 166 8.41 -7.10 8.82
C VAL A 166 7.65 -5.79 8.57
N THR A 167 7.80 -4.80 9.46
CA THR A 167 6.99 -3.57 9.38
C THR A 167 7.76 -2.40 8.78
N HIS A 168 7.38 -1.99 7.57
CA HIS A 168 7.84 -0.77 6.92
C HIS A 168 7.12 0.46 7.49
N VAL A 169 7.78 1.63 7.44
CA VAL A 169 7.15 2.94 7.69
C VAL A 169 7.33 3.80 6.45
N HIS A 170 6.38 3.65 5.53
CA HIS A 170 6.35 4.29 4.22
C HIS A 170 6.53 5.81 4.30
N GLY A 171 7.52 6.29 3.55
CA GLY A 171 7.87 7.71 3.48
C GLY A 171 8.73 8.20 4.66
N MET A 172 9.28 7.29 5.48
CA MET A 172 10.27 7.63 6.51
C MET A 172 11.69 7.59 5.95
N ARG A 173 12.41 8.71 6.07
CA ARG A 173 13.86 8.77 5.89
C ARG A 173 14.54 8.12 7.10
N VAL A 174 14.94 6.86 6.96
CA VAL A 174 15.53 6.04 8.02
C VAL A 174 16.75 5.24 7.54
N ALA A 175 17.59 4.81 8.47
CA ALA A 175 18.69 3.88 8.21
C ALA A 175 18.16 2.43 8.04
N PRO A 176 18.82 1.57 7.25
CA PRO A 176 18.24 0.31 6.78
C PRO A 176 17.80 -0.62 7.93
N GLU A 177 18.46 -0.58 9.08
CA GLU A 177 18.14 -1.36 10.29
C GLU A 177 16.73 -1.13 10.85
N SER A 178 16.05 -0.09 10.38
CA SER A 178 14.70 0.30 10.82
C SER A 178 13.79 0.66 9.65
N ASP A 179 14.23 0.38 8.42
CA ASP A 179 13.47 0.60 7.18
C ASP A 179 12.39 -0.48 6.98
N GLY A 180 12.64 -1.72 7.42
CA GLY A 180 11.70 -2.84 7.24
C GLY A 180 11.90 -3.60 5.94
N TYR A 181 13.17 -3.90 5.61
CA TYR A 181 13.57 -4.58 4.39
C TYR A 181 12.94 -5.99 4.23
N PRO A 182 12.52 -6.42 3.02
CA PRO A 182 11.71 -7.64 2.83
C PRO A 182 12.30 -8.95 3.36
N GLU A 183 13.63 -9.14 3.24
CA GLU A 183 14.34 -10.34 3.73
C GLU A 183 14.67 -10.29 5.24
N ALA A 184 14.28 -9.22 5.95
CA ALA A 184 14.55 -8.98 7.37
C ALA A 184 13.34 -9.28 8.28
N TRP A 185 12.57 -10.32 7.93
CA TRP A 185 11.34 -10.74 8.62
C TRP A 185 11.57 -11.61 9.87
N TRP A 186 10.54 -11.73 10.71
CA TRP A 186 10.52 -12.63 11.88
C TRP A 186 9.17 -13.33 12.11
N LEU A 187 9.23 -14.57 12.61
CA LEU A 187 8.07 -15.39 13.03
C LEU A 187 7.51 -14.95 14.39
N PRO A 188 6.29 -15.36 14.77
CA PRO A 188 5.84 -15.24 16.16
C PRO A 188 6.67 -16.13 17.11
N ALA A 189 6.78 -15.72 18.37
CA ALA A 189 7.45 -16.48 19.44
C ALA A 189 6.61 -17.67 19.95
N ALA A 190 6.17 -18.54 19.04
CA ALA A 190 5.18 -19.58 19.29
C ALA A 190 5.76 -20.86 19.94
N ASN A 191 4.92 -21.55 20.72
CA ASN A 191 5.26 -22.79 21.43
C ASN A 191 5.43 -24.02 20.52
N ASN A 192 4.91 -23.97 19.29
CA ASN A 192 4.73 -25.12 18.39
C ASN A 192 5.33 -24.91 16.98
N LEU A 193 6.30 -24.00 16.81
CA LEU A 193 6.98 -23.76 15.53
C LEU A 193 7.42 -25.09 14.86
N PRO A 194 7.21 -25.27 13.53
CA PRO A 194 7.52 -26.53 12.86
C PRO A 194 9.00 -26.95 13.00
N PRO A 195 9.30 -28.24 13.23
CA PRO A 195 10.69 -28.69 13.36
C PRO A 195 11.48 -28.47 12.07
N GLY A 196 12.47 -27.56 12.12
CA GLY A 196 13.28 -27.16 10.97
C GLY A 196 12.97 -25.79 10.42
N SER A 197 11.91 -25.12 10.89
CA SER A 197 11.63 -23.73 10.49
C SER A 197 12.63 -22.75 11.08
N ASP A 198 13.02 -21.76 10.28
CA ASP A 198 13.86 -20.64 10.72
C ASP A 198 12.97 -19.54 11.33
N PRO A 199 13.27 -19.04 12.55
CA PRO A 199 12.50 -17.97 13.17
C PRO A 199 12.64 -16.59 12.53
N SER A 200 13.61 -16.38 11.62
CA SER A 200 13.87 -15.09 10.99
C SER A 200 14.42 -15.21 9.56
N GLY A 201 14.21 -14.17 8.76
CA GLY A 201 14.73 -14.06 7.39
C GLY A 201 16.24 -13.83 7.33
N THR A 202 16.84 -14.17 6.18
CA THR A 202 18.29 -14.21 5.96
C THR A 202 19.00 -12.90 6.28
N LEU A 203 18.35 -11.75 6.07
CA LEU A 203 18.94 -10.44 6.39
C LEU A 203 18.45 -9.84 7.71
N PHE A 204 17.66 -10.55 8.53
CA PHE A 204 17.20 -10.04 9.83
C PHE A 204 18.38 -9.62 10.72
N GLY A 205 19.42 -10.47 10.82
CA GLY A 205 20.61 -10.17 11.60
C GLY A 205 21.46 -9.05 11.00
N ASP A 206 21.77 -9.16 9.70
CA ASP A 206 22.69 -8.23 9.01
C ASP A 206 22.10 -6.83 8.82
N ILE A 207 20.78 -6.70 8.80
CA ILE A 207 20.08 -5.40 8.73
C ILE A 207 19.67 -4.91 10.13
N THR A 208 18.92 -5.66 10.94
CA THR A 208 18.22 -5.06 12.12
C THR A 208 19.08 -4.82 13.38
N THR A 209 20.40 -5.08 13.37
CA THR A 209 21.23 -5.13 14.59
C THR A 209 22.21 -3.96 14.82
N THR A 210 21.76 -2.71 14.64
CA THR A 210 22.51 -1.49 15.01
C THR A 210 21.70 -0.48 15.84
N ASP A 211 22.40 0.33 16.66
CA ASP A 211 22.03 1.50 17.49
C ASP A 211 20.69 1.56 18.27
N ALA A 212 19.58 1.06 17.72
CA ALA A 212 18.34 0.81 18.45
C ALA A 212 18.56 -0.23 19.57
N ASP A 213 19.28 -1.31 19.29
CA ASP A 213 19.61 -2.36 20.26
C ASP A 213 21.14 -2.49 20.48
N PRO A 214 21.74 -1.67 21.35
CA PRO A 214 23.17 -1.72 21.64
C PRO A 214 23.60 -2.90 22.52
N ASN A 215 22.66 -3.74 22.98
CA ASN A 215 22.96 -4.96 23.74
C ASN A 215 22.99 -6.22 22.86
N ASN A 216 22.32 -6.16 21.69
CA ASN A 216 21.88 -7.32 20.93
C ASN A 216 20.96 -8.24 21.78
N ASP A 217 19.95 -7.61 22.40
CA ASP A 217 18.81 -8.26 23.05
C ASP A 217 17.76 -8.78 22.02
N ASN A 218 18.00 -8.61 20.71
CA ASN A 218 17.17 -9.07 19.59
C ASN A 218 17.82 -10.19 18.72
N PRO A 219 17.96 -11.43 19.22
CA PRO A 219 18.57 -12.54 18.48
C PRO A 219 17.61 -13.27 17.50
N GLY A 220 16.64 -12.59 16.89
CA GLY A 220 15.63 -13.14 15.95
C GLY A 220 14.56 -14.03 16.60
N ASN A 221 14.97 -14.96 17.46
CA ASN A 221 14.13 -16.00 18.08
C ASN A 221 13.13 -15.47 19.15
N LEU A 222 12.90 -14.16 19.25
CA LEU A 222 12.04 -13.55 20.29
C LEU A 222 10.70 -13.03 19.76
N GLY A 223 10.44 -13.15 18.47
CA GLY A 223 9.19 -12.72 17.85
C GLY A 223 8.95 -11.20 17.87
N TYR A 224 10.03 -10.41 17.89
CA TYR A 224 9.96 -8.96 17.73
C TYR A 224 11.20 -8.41 17.02
N ALA A 225 11.10 -7.18 16.50
CA ALA A 225 12.23 -6.33 16.15
C ALA A 225 12.16 -4.99 16.88
N LEU A 226 13.28 -4.26 16.96
CA LEU A 226 13.40 -2.95 17.62
C LEU A 226 13.84 -1.89 16.61
N PHE A 227 12.88 -1.15 16.02
CA PHE A 227 13.17 -0.13 15.02
C PHE A 227 13.21 1.28 15.66
N GLN A 228 14.04 2.17 15.11
CA GLN A 228 14.21 3.54 15.60
C GLN A 228 14.22 4.57 14.46
N TYR A 229 13.18 5.39 14.44
CA TYR A 229 12.94 6.43 13.45
C TYR A 229 13.55 7.77 13.90
N PRO A 230 14.44 8.40 13.12
CA PRO A 230 15.07 9.68 13.48
C PRO A 230 14.08 10.85 13.56
N ASN A 231 13.05 10.82 12.72
CA ASN A 231 12.07 11.90 12.53
C ASN A 231 12.71 13.24 12.12
N ASP A 232 13.82 13.23 11.38
CA ASP A 232 14.60 14.41 10.97
C ASP A 232 14.20 15.01 9.61
N GLN A 233 13.05 14.59 9.08
CA GLN A 233 12.41 15.11 7.85
C GLN A 233 11.25 16.09 8.17
N PRO A 234 10.70 16.82 7.17
CA PRO A 234 9.56 17.73 7.37
C PRO A 234 8.27 17.04 7.86
N SER A 235 7.31 17.84 8.35
CA SER A 235 5.98 17.33 8.70
C SER A 235 5.25 16.74 7.49
N ALA A 236 4.68 15.55 7.66
CA ALA A 236 4.16 14.72 6.58
C ALA A 236 3.12 13.70 7.06
N THR A 237 2.41 13.09 6.10
CA THR A 237 1.50 11.97 6.34
C THR A 237 2.20 10.68 5.91
N LEU A 238 2.84 10.00 6.85
CA LEU A 238 3.42 8.67 6.64
C LEU A 238 2.39 7.60 7.03
N TRP A 239 2.67 6.36 6.69
CA TRP A 239 1.90 5.20 7.15
C TRP A 239 2.84 4.01 7.42
N TYR A 240 2.35 2.99 8.10
CA TYR A 240 3.11 1.80 8.45
C TYR A 240 2.29 0.54 8.18
N HIS A 241 2.95 -0.48 7.63
CA HIS A 241 2.34 -1.71 7.15
C HIS A 241 3.36 -2.85 7.12
N ASP A 242 2.90 -4.08 6.87
CA ASP A 242 3.81 -5.19 6.61
C ASP A 242 4.46 -5.09 5.21
N HIS A 243 5.66 -5.66 5.06
CA HIS A 243 6.50 -5.65 3.84
C HIS A 243 7.24 -7.00 3.66
N ALA A 244 6.64 -8.11 4.12
CA ALA A 244 7.30 -9.43 4.08
C ALA A 244 7.32 -10.03 2.67
N LEU A 245 8.54 -10.23 2.14
CA LEU A 245 8.83 -10.70 0.78
C LEU A 245 7.84 -11.74 0.26
N GLY A 246 7.20 -11.48 -0.89
CA GLY A 246 6.35 -12.43 -1.60
C GLY A 246 5.00 -12.73 -0.93
N ILE A 247 4.68 -12.08 0.20
CA ILE A 247 3.37 -12.13 0.88
C ILE A 247 2.84 -10.77 1.34
N THR A 248 3.47 -9.63 0.99
CA THR A 248 3.02 -8.28 1.39
C THR A 248 1.54 -8.07 1.06
N ARG A 249 1.11 -8.47 -0.15
CA ARG A 249 -0.28 -8.34 -0.61
C ARG A 249 -1.27 -9.03 0.33
N LEU A 250 -0.88 -10.16 0.93
CA LEU A 250 -1.72 -10.99 1.77
C LEU A 250 -1.72 -10.49 3.22
N ASN A 251 -0.53 -10.19 3.75
CA ASN A 251 -0.37 -9.62 5.08
C ASN A 251 -1.13 -8.27 5.16
N VAL A 252 -0.88 -7.32 4.25
CA VAL A 252 -1.55 -6.00 4.25
C VAL A 252 -3.06 -6.13 3.98
N TYR A 253 -3.49 -7.06 3.12
CA TYR A 253 -4.92 -7.30 2.90
C TYR A 253 -5.64 -7.79 4.17
N ALA A 254 -4.97 -8.62 4.98
CA ALA A 254 -5.45 -9.08 6.28
C ALA A 254 -5.60 -7.96 7.34
N GLY A 255 -5.00 -6.78 7.12
CA GLY A 255 -5.29 -5.54 7.88
C GLY A 255 -4.20 -4.87 8.75
N PRO A 256 -2.93 -5.32 8.87
CA PRO A 256 -1.85 -4.53 9.49
C PRO A 256 -1.46 -3.33 8.61
N ALA A 257 -2.18 -2.23 8.78
CA ALA A 257 -1.87 -0.91 8.23
C ALA A 257 -2.27 0.18 9.23
N GLY A 258 -1.50 1.27 9.35
CA GLY A 258 -1.78 2.37 10.27
C GLY A 258 -1.11 3.68 9.87
N PHE A 259 -1.61 4.81 10.36
CA PHE A 259 -1.01 6.12 10.08
C PHE A 259 0.16 6.44 11.00
N TYR A 260 1.19 7.10 10.46
CA TYR A 260 2.28 7.72 11.20
C TYR A 260 2.28 9.22 10.87
N LEU A 261 1.75 10.05 11.76
CA LEU A 261 1.64 11.50 11.55
C LEU A 261 2.83 12.21 12.17
N LEU A 262 3.69 12.78 11.33
CA LEU A 262 4.88 13.51 11.76
C LEU A 262 4.56 15.01 11.85
N ARG A 263 4.62 15.57 13.07
CA ARG A 263 4.22 16.95 13.41
C ARG A 263 5.41 17.89 13.51
N GLY A 264 5.33 19.05 12.86
CA GLY A 264 6.40 20.06 12.82
C GLY A 264 5.93 21.44 13.28
N GLU A 265 6.87 22.26 13.76
CA GLU A 265 6.59 23.65 14.22
C GLU A 265 6.09 24.56 13.07
N GLU A 266 6.31 24.15 11.82
CA GLU A 266 5.76 24.79 10.65
C GLU A 266 4.22 24.69 10.56
N GLU A 267 3.59 23.68 11.16
CA GLU A 267 2.12 23.54 11.17
C GLU A 267 1.43 24.59 12.09
N ASP A 268 2.06 24.96 13.20
CA ASP A 268 1.48 25.80 14.26
C ASP A 268 1.02 27.18 13.78
N ASN A 269 1.69 27.74 12.77
CA ASN A 269 1.43 29.09 12.26
C ASN A 269 0.39 29.12 11.14
N LEU A 270 0.03 27.95 10.58
CA LEU A 270 -0.89 27.83 9.45
C LEU A 270 -2.36 27.89 9.85
N ASN A 271 -2.68 27.63 11.13
CA ASN A 271 -4.06 27.64 11.65
C ASN A 271 -5.02 26.76 10.81
N LEU A 272 -4.55 25.55 10.49
CA LEU A 272 -5.28 24.55 9.70
C LEU A 272 -6.51 24.01 10.47
N PRO A 273 -7.47 23.36 9.78
CA PRO A 273 -8.60 22.72 10.44
C PRO A 273 -8.14 21.70 11.50
N GLY A 274 -8.62 21.89 12.73
CA GLY A 274 -8.38 21.04 13.90
C GLY A 274 -9.42 21.35 15.00
N SER A 275 -9.53 20.59 16.09
CA SER A 275 -8.63 19.57 16.64
C SER A 275 -8.36 18.33 15.78
N ALA A 276 -7.20 17.73 15.98
CA ALA A 276 -6.87 16.36 15.61
C ALA A 276 -7.30 15.35 16.71
N PRO A 277 -7.32 14.04 16.41
CA PRO A 277 -7.39 12.98 17.42
C PRO A 277 -6.22 13.04 18.42
N LYS A 278 -6.38 12.48 19.62
CA LYS A 278 -5.39 12.51 20.71
C LYS A 278 -5.35 11.18 21.48
N PRO A 279 -4.30 10.89 22.27
CA PRO A 279 -4.20 9.64 23.04
C PRO A 279 -5.33 9.41 24.08
N ASP A 280 -5.98 10.48 24.54
CA ASP A 280 -7.17 10.45 25.41
C ASP A 280 -8.51 10.58 24.63
N GLY A 281 -8.45 10.52 23.30
CA GLY A 281 -9.60 10.50 22.39
C GLY A 281 -10.40 9.22 22.53
N ASN A 282 -11.55 9.29 23.20
CA ASN A 282 -12.36 8.13 23.54
C ASN A 282 -12.84 7.37 22.27
N ARG A 283 -12.72 6.03 22.24
CA ARG A 283 -13.09 5.21 21.05
C ARG A 283 -14.58 5.33 20.64
N GLN A 284 -15.44 5.96 21.46
CA GLN A 284 -16.77 6.48 21.09
C GLN A 284 -17.12 7.75 21.90
N GLY A 285 -17.44 8.88 21.25
CA GLY A 285 -17.92 10.09 21.96
C GLY A 285 -17.92 11.38 21.12
N PRO A 286 -18.60 12.45 21.55
CA PRO A 286 -18.79 13.68 20.77
C PRO A 286 -17.58 14.65 20.84
N GLN A 287 -16.35 14.13 20.80
CA GLN A 287 -15.20 14.97 20.46
C GLN A 287 -15.27 15.33 18.98
N LYS A 288 -14.94 16.57 18.64
CA LYS A 288 -15.05 17.08 17.28
C LYS A 288 -13.67 17.21 16.68
N PHE A 289 -13.35 16.24 15.83
CA PHE A 289 -12.12 16.25 15.04
C PHE A 289 -12.41 16.95 13.72
N PHE A 290 -11.53 17.89 13.38
CA PHE A 290 -11.56 18.64 12.12
C PHE A 290 -10.27 18.41 11.31
N GLU A 291 -9.25 17.77 11.90
CA GLU A 291 -8.26 16.99 11.16
C GLU A 291 -8.60 15.50 11.33
N ILE A 292 -8.73 14.74 10.24
CA ILE A 292 -9.14 13.33 10.25
C ILE A 292 -8.27 12.54 9.26
N PRO A 293 -7.54 11.49 9.71
CA PRO A 293 -6.91 10.53 8.80
C PRO A 293 -7.95 9.58 8.20
N ILE A 294 -7.85 9.31 6.89
CA ILE A 294 -8.77 8.47 6.13
C ILE A 294 -7.98 7.50 5.25
N ALA A 295 -7.87 6.25 5.68
CA ALA A 295 -7.42 5.15 4.84
C ALA A 295 -8.63 4.59 4.07
N ILE A 296 -8.51 4.53 2.74
CA ILE A 296 -9.48 3.89 1.84
C ILE A 296 -8.81 2.63 1.32
N GLN A 297 -9.49 1.49 1.46
CA GLN A 297 -8.99 0.17 1.10
C GLN A 297 -10.15 -0.64 0.53
N ASP A 298 -10.02 -1.22 -0.66
CA ASP A 298 -11.01 -2.15 -1.18
C ASP A 298 -10.80 -3.56 -0.62
N ARG A 299 -11.89 -4.25 -0.31
CA ARG A 299 -11.90 -5.64 0.18
C ARG A 299 -13.07 -6.39 -0.45
N SER A 300 -13.06 -7.70 -0.31
CA SER A 300 -14.15 -8.61 -0.63
C SER A 300 -14.38 -9.54 0.56
N PHE A 301 -15.60 -10.07 0.72
CA PHE A 301 -16.00 -10.85 1.89
C PHE A 301 -16.73 -12.13 1.48
N ASN A 302 -16.62 -13.18 2.29
CA ASN A 302 -17.44 -14.39 2.15
C ASN A 302 -18.81 -14.20 2.83
N GLU A 303 -19.79 -15.08 2.56
CA GLU A 303 -21.12 -15.03 3.20
C GLU A 303 -21.06 -15.10 4.75
N ASP A 304 -20.02 -15.72 5.32
CA ASP A 304 -19.78 -15.78 6.77
C ASP A 304 -19.13 -14.51 7.36
N GLY A 305 -18.83 -13.52 6.51
CA GLY A 305 -18.21 -12.24 6.84
C GLY A 305 -16.69 -12.27 7.08
N SER A 306 -16.02 -13.40 6.80
CA SER A 306 -14.56 -13.46 6.66
C SER A 306 -14.08 -12.70 5.40
N LEU A 307 -12.80 -12.34 5.37
CA LEU A 307 -12.17 -11.74 4.19
C LEU A 307 -12.07 -12.78 3.07
N PHE A 308 -12.45 -12.41 1.86
CA PHE A 308 -12.18 -13.18 0.65
C PHE A 308 -10.90 -12.66 -0.02
N TYR A 309 -10.04 -13.56 -0.46
CA TYR A 309 -8.93 -13.32 -1.40
C TYR A 309 -8.78 -14.57 -2.28
N PRO A 310 -8.47 -14.47 -3.60
CA PRO A 310 -8.44 -15.63 -4.49
C PRO A 310 -7.42 -16.71 -4.10
N ASP A 311 -7.84 -17.97 -4.17
CA ASP A 311 -7.05 -19.18 -3.90
C ASP A 311 -6.53 -19.88 -5.17
N ASN A 312 -6.70 -19.27 -6.34
CA ASN A 312 -6.31 -19.87 -7.61
C ASN A 312 -6.10 -18.83 -8.72
N ARG A 313 -5.10 -19.04 -9.58
CA ARG A 313 -4.84 -18.21 -10.77
C ARG A 313 -6.02 -18.15 -11.75
N ALA A 314 -6.93 -19.13 -11.75
CA ALA A 314 -8.11 -19.10 -12.61
C ALA A 314 -9.05 -17.91 -12.34
N PHE A 315 -9.02 -17.31 -11.15
CA PHE A 315 -9.87 -16.17 -10.79
C PHE A 315 -9.58 -14.94 -11.68
N PHE A 316 -8.31 -14.55 -11.84
CA PHE A 316 -7.88 -13.44 -12.69
C PHE A 316 -8.34 -13.61 -14.14
N GLU A 317 -8.26 -14.84 -14.67
CA GLU A 317 -8.69 -15.15 -16.04
C GLU A 317 -10.22 -15.16 -16.22
N GLY A 318 -11.01 -14.90 -15.17
CA GLY A 318 -12.48 -14.98 -15.19
C GLY A 318 -13.00 -16.41 -15.33
N LEU A 319 -12.27 -17.40 -14.82
CA LEU A 319 -12.51 -18.83 -15.03
C LEU A 319 -12.76 -19.60 -13.73
N SER A 320 -13.52 -20.70 -13.81
CA SER A 320 -13.45 -21.74 -12.79
C SER A 320 -12.10 -22.49 -12.86
N PRO A 321 -11.63 -23.10 -11.74
CA PRO A 321 -10.48 -24.00 -11.75
C PRO A 321 -10.62 -25.24 -12.68
N ASP A 322 -11.82 -25.57 -13.15
CA ASP A 322 -12.01 -26.63 -14.17
C ASP A 322 -11.87 -26.12 -15.63
N GLN A 323 -11.92 -24.79 -15.84
CA GLN A 323 -11.78 -24.15 -17.15
C GLN A 323 -10.34 -23.76 -17.51
N LEU A 324 -9.50 -23.38 -16.55
CA LEU A 324 -8.05 -23.19 -16.75
C LEU A 324 -7.34 -24.54 -16.73
N LYS A 325 -6.71 -24.96 -17.83
CA LYS A 325 -6.05 -26.28 -17.97
C LYS A 325 -4.65 -26.11 -18.55
N ILE A 326 -3.75 -25.72 -17.65
CA ILE A 326 -2.32 -25.57 -17.82
C ILE A 326 -1.60 -26.32 -16.68
N ASP A 327 -0.32 -26.61 -16.87
CA ASP A 327 0.60 -27.04 -15.81
C ASP A 327 1.09 -25.81 -15.01
N PHE A 328 1.39 -25.98 -13.72
CA PHE A 328 1.85 -24.93 -12.80
C PHE A 328 3.19 -25.31 -12.14
N LEU A 329 3.93 -24.34 -11.59
CA LEU A 329 5.12 -24.55 -10.73
C LEU A 329 4.87 -25.71 -9.74
N PRO A 330 5.76 -26.71 -9.61
CA PRO A 330 7.10 -26.83 -10.20
C PRO A 330 7.15 -27.49 -11.60
N ASP A 331 6.02 -27.85 -12.21
CA ASP A 331 5.95 -28.48 -13.54
C ASP A 331 5.90 -27.47 -14.71
N SER A 332 5.85 -26.17 -14.42
CA SER A 332 5.99 -25.04 -15.35
C SER A 332 6.54 -23.79 -14.65
N ASP A 333 6.61 -22.65 -15.33
CA ASP A 333 6.95 -21.33 -14.78
C ASP A 333 5.77 -20.54 -14.17
N VAL A 334 4.54 -21.07 -14.22
CA VAL A 334 3.31 -20.36 -13.82
C VAL A 334 2.93 -20.59 -12.34
N PRO A 335 2.73 -19.55 -11.52
CA PRO A 335 2.19 -19.69 -10.16
C PRO A 335 0.74 -20.22 -10.11
N PRO A 336 0.38 -21.10 -9.16
CA PRO A 336 -0.94 -21.71 -9.06
C PRO A 336 -1.99 -20.84 -8.33
N ILE A 337 -1.58 -19.99 -7.39
CA ILE A 337 -2.47 -19.23 -6.48
C ILE A 337 -2.36 -17.72 -6.74
N TRP A 338 -1.17 -17.20 -7.05
CA TRP A 338 -0.97 -15.78 -7.36
C TRP A 338 -1.82 -15.30 -8.55
N ASN A 339 -2.40 -14.11 -8.38
CA ASN A 339 -3.21 -13.39 -9.35
C ASN A 339 -2.49 -12.03 -9.58
N PRO A 340 -2.24 -11.59 -10.83
CA PRO A 340 -1.48 -10.38 -11.14
C PRO A 340 -1.97 -9.10 -10.45
N GLU A 341 -3.29 -8.90 -10.35
CA GLU A 341 -3.92 -7.90 -9.50
C GLU A 341 -5.15 -8.48 -8.78
N PHE A 342 -5.61 -7.78 -7.73
CA PHE A 342 -6.87 -8.09 -7.07
C PHE A 342 -7.67 -6.82 -6.72
N PHE A 343 -8.84 -6.68 -7.36
CA PHE A 343 -9.79 -5.60 -7.12
C PHE A 343 -10.91 -6.05 -6.18
N GLY A 344 -10.97 -5.47 -4.99
CA GLY A 344 -12.02 -5.72 -4.00
C GLY A 344 -13.37 -5.13 -4.44
N ASN A 345 -14.47 -5.82 -4.12
CA ASN A 345 -15.82 -5.41 -4.52
C ASN A 345 -16.49 -4.42 -3.54
N THR A 346 -15.88 -4.17 -2.39
CA THR A 346 -16.44 -3.43 -1.26
C THR A 346 -15.46 -2.38 -0.75
N MET A 347 -15.86 -1.11 -0.76
CA MET A 347 -15.04 -0.02 -0.23
C MET A 347 -15.06 0.01 1.31
N VAL A 348 -13.90 -0.18 1.92
CA VAL A 348 -13.66 -0.06 3.36
C VAL A 348 -12.94 1.25 3.64
N VAL A 349 -13.50 2.07 4.51
CA VAL A 349 -12.91 3.35 4.93
C VAL A 349 -12.72 3.34 6.44
N ASN A 350 -11.47 3.48 6.89
CA ASN A 350 -11.05 3.28 8.28
C ASN A 350 -11.69 2.02 8.94
N GLY A 351 -11.66 0.89 8.22
CA GLY A 351 -12.13 -0.39 8.73
C GLY A 351 -13.65 -0.55 8.87
N ARG A 352 -14.44 0.27 8.14
CA ARG A 352 -15.90 0.14 7.98
C ARG A 352 -16.30 0.16 6.51
N THR A 353 -17.25 -0.67 6.11
CA THR A 353 -17.84 -0.61 4.76
C THR A 353 -18.74 0.62 4.59
N TRP A 354 -18.49 1.46 3.58
CA TRP A 354 -19.29 2.65 3.24
C TRP A 354 -19.82 3.49 4.43
N PRO A 355 -18.96 4.03 5.30
CA PRO A 355 -19.39 4.67 6.55
C PRO A 355 -19.97 6.09 6.38
N VAL A 356 -20.55 6.61 7.46
CA VAL A 356 -21.03 8.00 7.56
C VAL A 356 -20.18 8.82 8.52
N LEU A 357 -19.62 9.94 8.05
CA LEU A 357 -19.08 11.00 8.91
C LEU A 357 -20.12 12.11 9.07
N GLN A 358 -20.35 12.57 10.31
CA GLN A 358 -21.12 13.78 10.55
C GLN A 358 -20.20 14.99 10.49
N VAL A 359 -20.53 15.97 9.64
CA VAL A 359 -19.72 17.18 9.41
C VAL A 359 -20.53 18.43 9.75
N GLU A 360 -19.90 19.41 10.41
CA GLU A 360 -20.48 20.76 10.51
C GLU A 360 -20.17 21.56 9.24
N PRO A 361 -20.98 22.55 8.85
CA PRO A 361 -20.73 23.36 7.66
C PRO A 361 -19.56 24.32 7.92
N ARG A 362 -18.35 23.82 7.68
CA ARG A 362 -17.04 24.44 7.90
C ARG A 362 -15.93 23.61 7.25
N ARG A 363 -14.68 24.09 7.33
CA ARG A 363 -13.51 23.36 6.83
C ARG A 363 -13.10 22.17 7.71
N TYR A 364 -12.69 21.11 7.03
CA TYR A 364 -12.04 19.91 7.55
C TYR A 364 -10.74 19.67 6.79
N ARG A 365 -9.73 19.11 7.46
CA ARG A 365 -8.47 18.62 6.88
C ARG A 365 -8.53 17.09 6.88
N PHE A 366 -8.54 16.49 5.70
CA PHE A 366 -8.51 15.05 5.51
C PHE A 366 -7.11 14.63 5.05
N ARG A 367 -6.49 13.72 5.80
CA ARG A 367 -5.25 13.07 5.41
C ARG A 367 -5.61 11.73 4.77
N PHE A 368 -5.82 11.75 3.46
CA PHE A 368 -6.17 10.57 2.68
C PHE A 368 -4.94 9.68 2.45
N LEU A 369 -5.16 8.37 2.51
CA LEU A 369 -4.25 7.31 2.09
C LEU A 369 -5.05 6.35 1.22
N ASN A 370 -4.53 6.02 0.04
CA ASN A 370 -4.97 4.84 -0.69
C ASN A 370 -4.19 3.62 -0.17
N GLY A 371 -4.84 2.79 0.66
CA GLY A 371 -4.29 1.54 1.19
C GLY A 371 -4.93 0.31 0.55
N SER A 372 -5.43 0.46 -0.68
CA SER A 372 -5.83 -0.66 -1.55
C SER A 372 -4.61 -1.43 -2.03
N ASN A 373 -4.78 -2.69 -2.45
CA ASN A 373 -3.67 -3.49 -2.95
C ASN A 373 -3.23 -3.03 -4.35
N SER A 374 -4.14 -3.13 -5.33
CA SER A 374 -3.88 -2.77 -6.75
C SER A 374 -4.66 -1.53 -7.21
N ARG A 375 -5.79 -1.22 -6.54
CA ARG A 375 -6.77 -0.25 -7.03
C ARG A 375 -6.28 1.20 -6.99
N PHE A 376 -6.34 1.87 -8.15
CA PHE A 376 -6.29 3.33 -8.26
C PHE A 376 -7.64 3.95 -7.90
N LEU A 377 -7.61 5.05 -7.15
CA LEU A 377 -8.78 5.83 -6.79
C LEU A 377 -8.78 7.14 -7.59
N ILE A 378 -9.94 7.54 -8.12
CA ILE A 378 -10.20 8.91 -8.59
C ILE A 378 -11.39 9.41 -7.78
N LEU A 379 -11.10 10.06 -6.66
CA LEU A 379 -12.11 10.47 -5.69
C LEU A 379 -12.82 11.76 -6.15
N LYS A 380 -14.15 11.78 -6.05
CA LYS A 380 -14.98 12.96 -6.27
C LYS A 380 -15.93 13.20 -5.11
N ALA A 381 -16.20 14.47 -4.83
CA ALA A 381 -17.26 14.89 -3.93
C ALA A 381 -18.50 15.24 -4.76
N VAL A 382 -19.63 14.59 -4.46
CA VAL A 382 -20.89 14.77 -5.21
C VAL A 382 -22.08 14.95 -4.28
N THR A 383 -23.08 15.70 -4.73
CA THR A 383 -24.45 15.54 -4.21
C THR A 383 -25.20 14.54 -5.10
N ALA A 384 -26.07 13.72 -4.52
CA ALA A 384 -26.79 12.67 -5.27
C ALA A 384 -28.23 12.52 -4.78
N ALA A 385 -29.17 12.34 -5.71
CA ALA A 385 -30.55 11.97 -5.39
C ALA A 385 -30.70 10.45 -5.14
N GLN A 386 -29.86 9.66 -5.81
CA GLN A 386 -29.73 8.20 -5.70
C GLN A 386 -28.22 7.88 -5.80
N PRO A 387 -27.49 7.66 -4.68
CA PRO A 387 -26.04 7.51 -4.72
C PRO A 387 -25.59 6.21 -5.42
N ASP A 388 -26.48 5.22 -5.48
CA ASP A 388 -26.44 3.99 -6.28
C ASP A 388 -26.55 4.23 -7.80
N ASN A 389 -26.92 5.43 -8.25
CA ASN A 389 -27.08 5.76 -9.67
C ASN A 389 -26.30 7.03 -10.04
N SER A 390 -25.15 6.83 -10.71
CA SER A 390 -24.24 7.90 -11.14
C SER A 390 -24.86 8.95 -12.06
N THR A 391 -25.95 8.63 -12.77
CA THR A 391 -26.69 9.63 -13.58
C THR A 391 -27.44 10.66 -12.73
N THR A 392 -27.52 10.48 -11.41
CA THR A 392 -28.07 11.45 -10.45
C THR A 392 -27.01 12.19 -9.65
N TRP A 393 -25.73 11.87 -9.81
CA TRP A 393 -24.63 12.58 -9.17
C TRP A 393 -24.48 13.97 -9.79
N SER A 394 -24.22 14.97 -8.95
CA SER A 394 -23.89 16.34 -9.33
C SER A 394 -22.58 16.70 -8.64
N ASN A 395 -21.53 16.82 -9.44
CA ASN A 395 -20.17 17.11 -8.97
C ASN A 395 -20.12 18.45 -8.24
N LEU A 396 -19.37 18.46 -7.15
CA LEU A 396 -18.83 19.66 -6.54
C LEU A 396 -17.52 20.01 -7.25
N THR A 397 -17.18 21.30 -7.33
CA THR A 397 -16.02 21.82 -8.08
C THR A 397 -15.09 22.56 -7.14
N ASP A 398 -13.78 22.44 -7.36
CA ASP A 398 -12.73 22.99 -6.47
C ASP A 398 -12.83 22.52 -5.00
N GLU A 399 -13.59 21.45 -4.72
CA GLU A 399 -13.98 21.00 -3.37
C GLU A 399 -12.80 20.39 -2.58
N PHE A 400 -11.77 19.90 -3.27
CA PHE A 400 -10.54 19.41 -2.65
C PHE A 400 -9.43 20.45 -2.82
N VAL A 401 -9.08 21.18 -1.75
CA VAL A 401 -7.86 22.01 -1.74
C VAL A 401 -6.72 21.21 -1.12
N GLN A 402 -5.92 20.55 -1.95
CA GLN A 402 -4.74 19.84 -1.51
C GLN A 402 -3.65 20.81 -1.05
N ILE A 403 -3.12 20.56 0.14
CA ILE A 403 -2.05 21.32 0.78
C ILE A 403 -0.76 20.49 0.96
N GLY A 404 -0.83 19.16 0.86
CA GLY A 404 0.33 18.29 0.97
C GLY A 404 0.20 16.99 0.16
N ALA A 405 1.35 16.41 -0.16
CA ALA A 405 1.51 15.10 -0.77
C ALA A 405 2.29 14.16 0.20
N ASP A 406 2.73 13.01 -0.29
CA ASP A 406 3.45 11.96 0.46
C ASP A 406 4.49 12.51 1.46
N GLY A 407 5.37 13.41 0.99
CA GLY A 407 6.51 13.94 1.73
C GLY A 407 6.26 15.22 2.53
N GLY A 408 5.00 15.69 2.60
CA GLY A 408 4.63 16.91 3.31
C GLY A 408 4.00 17.98 2.42
N PHE A 409 4.12 19.25 2.82
CA PHE A 409 3.43 20.35 2.16
C PHE A 409 3.83 20.57 0.69
N LEU A 410 2.85 20.94 -0.14
CA LEU A 410 3.05 21.43 -1.49
C LEU A 410 3.66 22.86 -1.48
N PRO A 411 4.27 23.32 -2.59
CA PRO A 411 4.79 24.70 -2.69
C PRO A 411 3.71 25.78 -2.56
N GLN A 412 2.45 25.43 -2.84
CA GLN A 412 1.25 26.27 -2.70
C GLN A 412 0.01 25.36 -2.59
N PRO A 413 -1.12 25.83 -2.02
CA PRO A 413 -2.39 25.10 -2.07
C PRO A 413 -2.89 24.92 -3.50
N VAL A 414 -3.56 23.80 -3.77
CA VAL A 414 -4.06 23.42 -5.11
C VAL A 414 -5.52 23.00 -5.00
N ALA A 415 -6.43 23.74 -5.63
CA ALA A 415 -7.84 23.36 -5.76
C ALA A 415 -8.02 22.31 -6.89
N LEU A 416 -8.85 21.30 -6.63
CA LEU A 416 -9.05 20.13 -7.49
C LEU A 416 -10.53 19.69 -7.49
N ASP A 417 -11.04 19.34 -8.68
CA ASP A 417 -12.35 18.68 -8.86
C ASP A 417 -12.30 17.18 -8.50
N GLU A 418 -11.11 16.56 -8.54
CA GLU A 418 -10.88 15.14 -8.31
C GLU A 418 -9.49 14.86 -7.73
N LEU A 419 -9.38 13.82 -6.90
CA LEU A 419 -8.11 13.31 -6.39
C LEU A 419 -7.79 11.98 -7.05
N LEU A 420 -6.87 11.97 -8.03
CA LEU A 420 -6.21 10.75 -8.49
C LEU A 420 -5.20 10.32 -7.42
N MET A 421 -5.36 9.10 -6.89
CA MET A 421 -4.48 8.50 -5.89
C MET A 421 -4.24 7.03 -6.21
N ALA A 422 -3.01 6.69 -6.56
CA ALA A 422 -2.55 5.31 -6.68
C ALA A 422 -2.30 4.67 -5.31
N PRO A 423 -2.16 3.33 -5.20
CA PRO A 423 -1.72 2.67 -3.98
C PRO A 423 -0.52 3.36 -3.31
N ALA A 424 -0.59 3.49 -1.99
CA ALA A 424 0.39 4.15 -1.11
C ALA A 424 0.63 5.67 -1.28
N GLU A 425 -0.03 6.34 -2.24
CA GLU A 425 -0.01 7.81 -2.29
C GLU A 425 -0.82 8.42 -1.13
N ARG A 426 -0.38 9.59 -0.63
CA ARG A 426 -1.09 10.35 0.41
C ARG A 426 -1.40 11.77 -0.05
N ALA A 427 -2.61 12.22 0.25
CA ALA A 427 -3.07 13.58 -0.02
C ALA A 427 -3.56 14.23 1.28
N ASP A 428 -2.95 15.36 1.65
CA ASP A 428 -3.40 16.20 2.76
C ASP A 428 -4.26 17.34 2.18
N VAL A 429 -5.56 17.33 2.48
CA VAL A 429 -6.58 18.06 1.71
C VAL A 429 -7.54 18.82 2.64
N ILE A 430 -7.82 20.08 2.34
CA ILE A 430 -8.89 20.86 2.97
C ILE A 430 -10.16 20.74 2.12
N VAL A 431 -11.30 20.47 2.76
CA VAL A 431 -12.66 20.42 2.19
C VAL A 431 -13.54 21.38 2.98
N ASP A 432 -14.36 22.22 2.33
CA ASP A 432 -15.15 23.27 3.00
C ASP A 432 -16.67 23.07 2.91
N PHE A 433 -17.22 22.40 3.93
CA PHE A 433 -18.66 22.19 4.01
C PHE A 433 -19.48 23.46 4.35
N SER A 434 -18.87 24.65 4.47
CA SER A 434 -19.56 25.89 4.87
C SER A 434 -20.68 26.35 3.92
N GLY A 435 -20.67 25.88 2.67
CA GLY A 435 -21.74 26.13 1.70
C GLY A 435 -23.05 25.36 1.94
N PHE A 436 -23.02 24.27 2.72
CA PHE A 436 -24.12 23.29 2.80
C PHE A 436 -25.04 23.49 4.03
N ALA A 437 -26.31 23.13 3.88
CA ALA A 437 -27.31 23.25 4.94
C ALA A 437 -27.38 21.98 5.83
N PRO A 438 -27.59 22.12 7.16
CA PRO A 438 -27.81 20.98 8.05
C PRO A 438 -28.95 20.06 7.58
N GLY A 439 -28.63 18.78 7.37
CA GLY A 439 -29.50 17.78 6.75
C GLY A 439 -29.07 17.36 5.35
N GLU A 440 -28.28 18.18 4.65
CA GLU A 440 -27.73 17.83 3.32
C GLU A 440 -26.68 16.71 3.40
N ALA A 441 -26.47 16.05 2.27
CA ALA A 441 -25.62 14.87 2.13
C ALA A 441 -24.67 15.04 0.95
N ILE A 442 -23.37 14.94 1.23
CA ILE A 442 -22.30 14.89 0.24
C ILE A 442 -21.76 13.46 0.28
N TYR A 443 -21.48 12.89 -0.89
CA TYR A 443 -20.91 11.55 -1.03
C TYR A 443 -19.49 11.68 -1.57
N LEU A 444 -18.55 10.98 -0.94
CA LEU A 444 -17.27 10.66 -1.55
C LEU A 444 -17.51 9.42 -2.43
N VAL A 445 -17.23 9.57 -3.72
CA VAL A 445 -17.40 8.54 -4.74
C VAL A 445 -16.05 8.28 -5.42
N ASN A 446 -15.85 7.06 -5.93
CA ASN A 446 -14.75 6.71 -6.81
C ASN A 446 -15.25 6.75 -8.26
N VAL A 447 -14.49 7.36 -9.16
CA VAL A 447 -14.70 7.25 -10.62
C VAL A 447 -13.50 6.65 -11.34
N GLY A 448 -12.49 6.17 -10.62
CA GLY A 448 -11.44 5.30 -11.16
C GLY A 448 -12.01 3.94 -11.61
N PRO A 449 -11.21 3.09 -12.25
CA PRO A 449 -11.66 1.81 -12.79
C PRO A 449 -11.94 0.74 -11.71
N ASP A 450 -12.63 -0.33 -12.11
CA ASP A 450 -12.71 -1.66 -11.44
C ASP A 450 -11.77 -2.69 -12.11
N GLU A 451 -10.76 -2.20 -12.82
CA GLU A 451 -9.80 -2.90 -13.68
C GLU A 451 -8.42 -2.21 -13.57
N PRO A 452 -7.33 -2.80 -14.10
CA PRO A 452 -6.02 -2.16 -14.14
C PRO A 452 -6.04 -0.76 -14.79
N PHE A 453 -5.25 0.17 -14.26
CA PHE A 453 -5.34 1.59 -14.62
C PHE A 453 -4.28 1.99 -15.64
N GLY A 454 -4.60 1.94 -16.93
CA GLY A 454 -3.74 2.44 -18.01
C GLY A 454 -3.62 3.99 -18.11
N GLY A 455 -4.16 4.74 -17.15
CA GLY A 455 -4.29 6.21 -17.23
C GLY A 455 -5.57 6.66 -17.94
N GLY A 456 -5.56 7.88 -18.50
CA GLY A 456 -6.72 8.45 -19.21
C GLY A 456 -7.78 9.05 -18.29
N ARG A 457 -9.05 9.10 -18.74
CA ARG A 457 -10.17 9.72 -18.01
C ARG A 457 -11.41 8.81 -17.90
N PRO A 458 -12.13 8.86 -16.76
CA PRO A 458 -13.37 8.12 -16.55
C PRO A 458 -14.44 8.39 -17.61
N GLY A 459 -15.06 7.34 -18.15
CA GLY A 459 -16.15 7.42 -19.12
C GLY A 459 -15.74 7.93 -20.50
N VAL A 460 -14.43 7.93 -20.78
CA VAL A 460 -13.87 8.26 -22.11
C VAL A 460 -12.83 7.23 -22.51
N ASP A 461 -11.90 6.94 -21.61
CA ASP A 461 -10.74 6.09 -21.87
C ASP A 461 -10.87 4.72 -21.15
N PHE A 462 -11.62 4.66 -20.04
CA PHE A 462 -12.05 3.45 -19.31
C PHE A 462 -13.46 3.63 -18.70
N GLU A 463 -14.13 2.54 -18.27
CA GLU A 463 -15.44 2.62 -17.60
C GLU A 463 -15.29 2.95 -16.10
N PRO A 464 -16.06 3.91 -15.53
CA PRO A 464 -15.97 4.25 -14.10
C PRO A 464 -16.47 3.12 -13.19
N ALA A 465 -15.88 3.01 -11.99
CA ALA A 465 -16.25 2.03 -10.97
C ALA A 465 -17.76 1.96 -10.69
N ASN A 466 -18.26 0.75 -10.46
CA ASN A 466 -19.69 0.44 -10.36
C ASN A 466 -20.39 1.30 -9.29
N PRO A 467 -21.34 2.18 -9.65
CA PRO A 467 -21.99 3.06 -8.69
C PRO A 467 -22.84 2.31 -7.66
N GLU A 468 -23.24 1.07 -7.90
CA GLU A 468 -23.96 0.25 -6.91
C GLU A 468 -23.03 -0.31 -5.82
N THR A 469 -21.70 -0.34 -6.04
CA THR A 469 -20.70 -0.94 -5.12
C THR A 469 -19.46 -0.06 -4.90
N THR A 470 -18.41 -0.22 -5.70
CA THR A 470 -17.06 0.37 -5.55
C THR A 470 -16.99 1.84 -5.93
N GLY A 471 -17.91 2.31 -6.77
CA GLY A 471 -18.09 3.72 -7.10
C GLY A 471 -18.57 4.56 -5.90
N GLN A 472 -19.11 3.97 -4.84
CA GLN A 472 -19.41 4.65 -3.58
C GLN A 472 -18.27 4.43 -2.57
N VAL A 473 -17.81 5.46 -1.86
CA VAL A 473 -16.72 5.34 -0.85
C VAL A 473 -17.21 5.64 0.57
N MET A 474 -17.71 6.85 0.83
CA MET A 474 -18.30 7.21 2.14
C MET A 474 -19.27 8.39 2.02
N LYS A 475 -20.04 8.65 3.08
CA LYS A 475 -21.00 9.77 3.14
C LYS A 475 -20.62 10.80 4.20
N PHE A 476 -20.63 12.07 3.83
CA PHE A 476 -20.66 13.19 4.76
C PHE A 476 -22.12 13.62 4.98
N GLN A 477 -22.56 13.64 6.24
CA GLN A 477 -23.90 14.10 6.64
C GLN A 477 -23.77 15.43 7.37
N VAL A 478 -24.29 16.51 6.77
CA VAL A 478 -24.17 17.85 7.35
C VAL A 478 -25.07 17.98 8.57
N VAL A 479 -24.50 18.43 9.69
CA VAL A 479 -25.18 18.67 10.98
C VAL A 479 -25.06 20.15 11.40
N PRO A 480 -25.89 20.67 12.33
CA PRO A 480 -25.86 22.09 12.69
C PRO A 480 -24.51 22.55 13.24
N LEU A 481 -23.97 23.64 12.67
CA LEU A 481 -22.80 24.33 13.19
C LEU A 481 -23.00 24.72 14.67
N THR A 482 -22.00 24.46 15.48
CA THR A 482 -22.04 24.68 16.93
C THR A 482 -21.17 25.84 17.40
N GLU A 483 -20.03 26.05 16.77
CA GLU A 483 -19.11 27.17 17.03
C GLU A 483 -18.55 27.70 15.71
N PRO A 484 -18.16 28.99 15.60
CA PRO A 484 -17.51 29.52 14.41
C PRO A 484 -16.20 28.78 14.10
N ASP A 485 -15.95 28.51 12.82
CA ASP A 485 -14.72 27.88 12.36
C ASP A 485 -13.55 28.87 12.35
N PRO A 486 -12.51 28.67 13.19
CA PRO A 486 -11.42 29.62 13.34
C PRO A 486 -10.31 29.46 12.27
N SER A 487 -10.35 28.40 11.46
CA SER A 487 -9.23 28.01 10.58
C SER A 487 -8.94 29.02 9.46
N ALA A 488 -7.74 28.97 8.89
CA ALA A 488 -7.31 29.81 7.77
C ALA A 488 -8.03 29.43 6.46
N ASN A 489 -8.35 30.41 5.60
CA ASN A 489 -8.95 30.12 4.30
C ASN A 489 -7.86 29.54 3.36
N PRO A 490 -8.03 28.33 2.78
CA PRO A 490 -7.11 27.80 1.77
C PRO A 490 -6.70 28.79 0.68
N ASP A 491 -7.61 29.64 0.16
CA ASP A 491 -7.31 30.68 -0.85
C ASP A 491 -6.19 31.66 -0.46
N THR A 492 -5.95 31.77 0.85
CA THR A 492 -5.04 32.73 1.48
C THR A 492 -3.90 32.07 2.24
N LEU A 493 -3.82 30.74 2.19
CA LEU A 493 -2.87 29.95 2.95
C LEU A 493 -1.49 29.98 2.29
N VAL A 494 -0.49 30.49 3.00
CA VAL A 494 0.92 30.45 2.59
C VAL A 494 1.54 29.24 3.27
N LEU A 495 1.85 28.21 2.48
CA LEU A 495 2.46 26.98 2.98
C LEU A 495 3.95 27.17 3.31
N PRO A 496 4.58 26.25 4.07
CA PRO A 496 6.00 26.28 4.36
C PRO A 496 6.86 26.28 3.09
N SER A 497 8.08 26.83 3.17
CA SER A 497 8.95 27.01 2.01
C SER A 497 9.50 25.68 1.50
N PHE A 498 9.14 25.32 0.27
CA PHE A 498 9.73 24.21 -0.48
C PHE A 498 11.15 24.56 -0.96
N GLU A 499 12.13 23.71 -0.66
CA GLU A 499 13.50 23.80 -1.19
C GLU A 499 13.71 22.70 -2.24
N GLU A 500 13.92 23.09 -3.50
CA GLU A 500 14.23 22.15 -4.57
C GLU A 500 15.57 21.43 -4.33
N LEU A 501 15.64 20.14 -4.65
CA LEU A 501 16.90 19.39 -4.66
C LEU A 501 17.87 19.99 -5.67
N GLY A 502 19.16 19.94 -5.35
CA GLY A 502 20.24 20.48 -6.18
C GLY A 502 20.39 19.83 -7.56
N PRO A 503 21.39 20.27 -8.36
CA PRO A 503 21.65 19.70 -9.67
C PRO A 503 22.03 18.22 -9.55
N SER A 504 21.49 17.38 -10.44
CA SER A 504 21.79 15.96 -10.47
C SER A 504 23.23 15.68 -10.91
N THR A 505 23.87 14.71 -10.27
CA THR A 505 25.21 14.19 -10.59
C THR A 505 25.17 13.02 -11.57
N HIS A 506 24.00 12.38 -11.72
CA HIS A 506 23.80 11.19 -12.54
C HIS A 506 22.34 11.12 -13.05
N THR A 507 22.13 10.41 -14.15
CA THR A 507 20.80 10.03 -14.66
C THR A 507 20.78 8.52 -14.85
N ARG A 508 19.87 7.83 -14.16
CA ARG A 508 19.67 6.38 -14.19
C ARG A 508 18.48 6.04 -15.09
N GLN A 509 18.57 4.97 -15.87
CA GLN A 509 17.49 4.50 -16.75
C GLN A 509 17.04 3.11 -16.30
N VAL A 510 15.81 3.03 -15.80
CA VAL A 510 15.18 1.80 -15.29
C VAL A 510 13.92 1.48 -16.09
N SER A 511 13.51 0.21 -16.13
CA SER A 511 12.34 -0.24 -16.88
C SER A 511 11.30 -0.94 -16.00
N LEU A 512 10.03 -0.77 -16.35
CA LEU A 512 8.89 -1.53 -15.83
C LEU A 512 8.46 -2.51 -16.93
N ASN A 513 8.24 -3.78 -16.57
CA ASN A 513 8.13 -4.89 -17.51
C ASN A 513 7.17 -5.95 -16.97
N GLU A 514 6.55 -6.74 -17.84
CA GLU A 514 5.74 -7.91 -17.51
C GLU A 514 6.22 -9.09 -18.36
N GLU A 515 6.32 -10.28 -17.75
CA GLU A 515 6.84 -11.48 -18.41
C GLU A 515 5.71 -12.43 -18.83
N GLU A 516 5.74 -12.87 -20.09
CA GLU A 516 4.90 -13.95 -20.63
C GLU A 516 5.63 -15.31 -20.48
N SER A 517 4.87 -16.36 -20.14
CA SER A 517 5.39 -17.71 -19.90
C SER A 517 6.16 -18.26 -21.11
N GLN A 518 7.37 -18.76 -20.84
CA GLN A 518 8.24 -19.37 -21.84
C GLN A 518 8.03 -20.89 -21.95
N GLU A 519 7.24 -21.48 -21.05
CA GLU A 519 6.93 -22.93 -21.01
C GLU A 519 5.45 -23.26 -21.32
N VAL A 520 4.53 -22.31 -21.08
CA VAL A 520 3.07 -22.49 -21.17
C VAL A 520 2.49 -21.56 -22.25
N CYS A 521 2.39 -22.07 -23.47
CA CYS A 521 1.55 -21.46 -24.50
C CYS A 521 0.14 -22.06 -24.47
N VAL A 522 -0.88 -21.24 -24.72
CA VAL A 522 -2.30 -21.58 -24.56
C VAL A 522 -3.13 -21.33 -25.82
N LYS A 523 -4.37 -21.81 -25.77
CA LYS A 523 -5.43 -21.45 -26.72
C LYS A 523 -6.81 -21.49 -26.06
N VAL A 524 -7.57 -20.41 -26.13
CA VAL A 524 -8.98 -20.40 -25.71
C VAL A 524 -9.85 -21.23 -26.65
N GLN A 525 -10.58 -22.21 -26.09
CA GLN A 525 -11.56 -23.00 -26.82
C GLN A 525 -12.83 -23.21 -25.97
N LYS A 526 -13.94 -22.60 -26.40
CA LYS A 526 -15.28 -22.72 -25.78
C LYS A 526 -15.32 -22.31 -24.29
N GLY A 527 -14.65 -21.21 -23.94
CA GLY A 527 -14.58 -20.75 -22.54
C GLY A 527 -13.70 -21.64 -21.65
N LYS A 528 -12.65 -22.23 -22.22
CA LYS A 528 -11.58 -22.91 -21.48
C LYS A 528 -10.23 -22.51 -22.06
N VAL A 529 -9.27 -22.20 -21.19
CA VAL A 529 -7.86 -21.98 -21.53
C VAL A 529 -7.17 -23.35 -21.46
N GLN A 530 -6.52 -23.75 -22.55
CA GLN A 530 -5.86 -25.06 -22.64
C GLN A 530 -4.43 -24.88 -23.14
N GLN A 531 -3.47 -25.45 -22.42
CA GLN A 531 -2.07 -25.50 -22.84
C GLN A 531 -1.91 -26.30 -24.14
N ILE A 532 -1.06 -25.81 -25.02
CA ILE A 532 -0.65 -26.42 -26.27
C ILE A 532 0.85 -26.23 -26.46
N GLY A 533 1.47 -27.03 -27.34
CA GLY A 533 2.87 -26.80 -27.67
C GLY A 533 3.05 -25.46 -28.37
N CYS A 534 3.96 -24.62 -27.86
CA CYS A 534 4.25 -23.28 -28.38
C CYS A 534 4.51 -23.29 -29.90
N SER A 535 3.79 -22.43 -30.62
CA SER A 535 3.93 -22.20 -32.06
C SER A 535 3.48 -20.78 -32.41
N PRO A 536 3.76 -20.28 -33.62
CA PRO A 536 3.27 -18.97 -34.09
C PRO A 536 1.74 -18.84 -34.22
N GLU A 537 0.97 -19.84 -33.78
CA GLU A 537 -0.50 -19.89 -33.75
C GLU A 537 -1.06 -20.20 -32.35
N ALA A 538 -0.20 -20.13 -31.33
CA ALA A 538 -0.49 -20.16 -29.91
C ALA A 538 -0.26 -18.76 -29.30
N GLU A 539 -0.86 -18.50 -28.15
CA GLU A 539 -0.64 -17.30 -27.34
C GLU A 539 0.21 -17.70 -26.12
N GLU A 540 1.24 -16.93 -25.75
CA GLU A 540 2.03 -17.17 -24.52
C GLU A 540 1.15 -16.81 -23.30
N PHE A 541 1.24 -17.56 -22.20
CA PHE A 541 0.38 -17.32 -21.02
C PHE A 541 1.02 -16.28 -20.10
N GLY A 542 0.32 -15.19 -19.79
CA GLY A 542 0.88 -14.12 -18.97
C GLY A 542 -0.16 -13.19 -18.33
N PRO A 543 0.31 -12.20 -17.54
CA PRO A 543 1.68 -12.10 -17.04
C PRO A 543 1.96 -13.19 -15.99
N ILE A 544 3.17 -13.77 -15.96
CA ILE A 544 3.61 -14.74 -14.93
C ILE A 544 4.46 -14.10 -13.83
N ALA A 545 5.02 -12.92 -14.10
CA ALA A 545 5.65 -12.02 -13.15
C ALA A 545 5.59 -10.60 -13.70
N ALA A 546 5.47 -9.61 -12.82
CA ALA A 546 5.78 -8.22 -13.11
C ALA A 546 7.23 -7.98 -12.66
N LEU A 547 8.07 -7.31 -13.44
CA LEU A 547 9.49 -7.11 -13.14
C LEU A 547 9.92 -5.66 -13.26
N LEU A 548 10.87 -5.27 -12.41
CA LEU A 548 11.68 -4.06 -12.60
C LEU A 548 12.96 -4.41 -13.36
N GLY A 549 13.60 -3.42 -13.96
CA GLY A 549 14.77 -3.66 -14.81
C GLY A 549 15.60 -2.42 -15.11
N THR A 550 16.54 -2.58 -16.03
CA THR A 550 17.44 -1.54 -16.53
C THR A 550 17.25 -1.32 -18.02
N LEU A 551 17.67 -0.17 -18.56
CA LEU A 551 17.62 0.09 -19.99
C LEU A 551 18.96 -0.18 -20.68
N HIS A 552 18.98 -1.02 -21.72
CA HIS A 552 20.18 -1.32 -22.51
C HIS A 552 19.94 -1.02 -24.00
N ASN A 553 20.64 0.01 -24.51
CA ASN A 553 20.50 0.53 -25.89
C ASN A 553 19.05 0.92 -26.29
N GLY A 554 18.24 1.37 -25.32
CA GLY A 554 16.83 1.73 -25.55
C GLY A 554 15.85 0.54 -25.52
N MET A 555 16.31 -0.65 -25.14
CA MET A 555 15.46 -1.82 -24.88
C MET A 555 15.43 -2.12 -23.38
N ALA A 556 14.31 -2.65 -22.90
CA ALA A 556 14.20 -3.20 -21.56
C ALA A 556 15.22 -4.33 -21.32
N ASN A 557 15.70 -4.41 -20.08
CA ASN A 557 16.42 -5.55 -19.53
C ASN A 557 15.81 -5.84 -18.15
N PRO A 558 14.72 -6.63 -18.09
CA PRO A 558 14.07 -7.06 -16.85
C PRO A 558 15.06 -7.79 -15.93
N LEU A 559 14.85 -7.71 -14.62
CA LEU A 559 15.70 -8.31 -13.59
C LEU A 559 14.83 -8.86 -12.46
N PHE A 560 15.03 -10.13 -12.11
CA PHE A 560 14.46 -10.71 -10.88
C PHE A 560 15.20 -10.17 -9.63
N TRP A 561 14.66 -10.39 -8.44
CA TRP A 561 15.24 -9.90 -7.19
C TRP A 561 16.70 -10.36 -6.97
N GLU A 562 16.98 -11.65 -7.19
CA GLU A 562 18.28 -12.28 -6.93
C GLU A 562 19.36 -11.91 -7.97
N ASN A 563 18.99 -11.20 -9.03
CA ASN A 563 19.95 -10.65 -9.97
C ASN A 563 20.81 -9.55 -9.27
N THR A 564 22.08 -9.39 -9.67
CA THR A 564 23.01 -8.43 -9.04
C THR A 564 22.43 -7.02 -8.93
N ILE A 565 22.63 -6.33 -7.80
CA ILE A 565 22.20 -4.94 -7.61
C ILE A 565 22.78 -4.05 -8.71
N THR A 566 21.90 -3.48 -9.54
CA THR A 566 22.23 -2.51 -10.59
C THR A 566 22.05 -1.07 -10.11
N GLU A 567 21.12 -0.86 -9.20
CA GLU A 567 20.76 0.44 -8.65
C GLU A 567 21.71 0.77 -7.49
N ASN A 568 22.78 1.48 -7.82
CA ASN A 568 23.83 1.86 -6.86
C ASN A 568 24.05 3.38 -6.90
N PRO A 569 23.27 4.19 -6.15
CA PRO A 569 23.50 5.63 -6.02
C PRO A 569 24.72 5.92 -5.12
N ALA A 570 25.55 6.90 -5.49
CA ALA A 570 26.67 7.31 -4.64
C ALA A 570 26.17 8.06 -3.39
N LEU A 571 26.80 7.85 -2.23
CA LEU A 571 26.40 8.53 -0.99
C LEU A 571 26.56 10.06 -1.12
N GLY A 572 25.48 10.78 -0.81
CA GLY A 572 25.37 12.24 -0.96
C GLY A 572 25.06 12.71 -2.38
N SER A 573 24.80 11.79 -3.32
CA SER A 573 24.42 12.15 -4.70
C SER A 573 22.98 12.66 -4.79
N THR A 574 22.71 13.42 -5.86
CA THR A 574 21.36 13.65 -6.37
C THR A 574 21.28 13.02 -7.74
N GLU A 575 20.35 12.09 -7.97
CA GLU A 575 20.16 11.45 -9.27
C GLU A 575 18.81 11.83 -9.86
N ILE A 576 18.74 11.86 -11.19
CA ILE A 576 17.46 11.72 -11.91
C ILE A 576 17.28 10.25 -12.22
N TRP A 577 16.09 9.69 -11.97
CA TRP A 577 15.71 8.38 -12.45
C TRP A 577 14.67 8.56 -13.57
N GLU A 578 14.98 8.02 -14.74
CA GLU A 578 14.09 7.88 -15.88
C GLU A 578 13.46 6.48 -15.80
N ILE A 579 12.18 6.43 -15.43
CA ILE A 579 11.38 5.22 -15.31
C ILE A 579 10.66 5.01 -16.64
N TYR A 580 11.10 4.04 -17.43
CA TYR A 580 10.49 3.68 -18.71
C TYR A 580 9.42 2.61 -18.49
N ASN A 581 8.15 2.95 -18.70
CA ASN A 581 7.08 1.96 -18.59
C ASN A 581 6.82 1.25 -19.94
N PHE A 582 7.10 -0.05 -20.03
CA PHE A 582 6.84 -0.87 -21.22
C PHE A 582 5.57 -1.74 -21.14
N THR A 583 4.86 -1.70 -20.00
CA THR A 583 3.63 -2.47 -19.75
C THR A 583 2.40 -1.76 -20.32
N GLU A 584 1.23 -2.39 -20.24
CA GLU A 584 -0.05 -1.74 -20.61
C GLU A 584 -0.68 -0.97 -19.44
N ASP A 585 -0.22 -1.22 -18.20
CA ASP A 585 -0.76 -0.67 -16.95
C ASP A 585 0.12 0.38 -16.26
N ALA A 586 -0.48 1.33 -15.53
CA ALA A 586 0.26 2.34 -14.77
C ALA A 586 0.69 1.80 -13.40
N HIS A 587 1.95 1.99 -13.06
CA HIS A 587 2.52 1.46 -11.82
C HIS A 587 2.80 2.59 -10.80
N PRO A 588 2.36 2.49 -9.53
CA PRO A 588 2.80 3.35 -8.44
C PRO A 588 4.21 2.96 -8.00
N ILE A 589 5.24 3.63 -8.50
CA ILE A 589 6.63 3.31 -8.15
C ILE A 589 7.04 4.01 -6.86
N HIS A 590 7.31 3.23 -5.81
CA HIS A 590 7.85 3.68 -4.53
C HIS A 590 9.38 3.49 -4.45
N LEU A 591 10.08 4.43 -3.81
CA LEU A 591 11.49 4.30 -3.42
C LEU A 591 11.60 4.48 -1.90
N HIS A 592 12.14 3.48 -1.19
CA HIS A 592 12.47 3.61 0.25
C HIS A 592 13.57 4.67 0.47
N LEU A 593 13.81 5.08 1.72
CA LEU A 593 14.71 6.15 2.17
C LEU A 593 14.40 7.57 1.68
N VAL A 594 14.12 7.76 0.39
CA VAL A 594 14.18 9.06 -0.27
C VAL A 594 12.82 9.69 -0.51
N GLN A 595 12.76 10.99 -0.28
CA GLN A 595 11.75 11.85 -0.92
C GLN A 595 12.32 12.43 -2.21
N PHE A 596 11.49 12.51 -3.25
CA PHE A 596 11.86 12.96 -4.57
C PHE A 596 10.91 14.03 -5.11
N GLN A 597 11.37 14.73 -6.15
CA GLN A 597 10.57 15.65 -6.95
C GLN A 597 10.19 14.97 -8.27
N VAL A 598 8.92 15.02 -8.67
CA VAL A 598 8.52 14.70 -10.05
C VAL A 598 9.02 15.84 -10.97
N LEU A 599 9.61 15.49 -12.12
CA LEU A 599 10.18 16.46 -13.06
C LEU A 599 9.37 16.65 -14.34
N ASN A 600 8.84 15.56 -14.89
CA ASN A 600 8.00 15.51 -16.10
C ASN A 600 7.61 14.05 -16.41
N ARG A 601 6.68 13.88 -17.36
CA ARG A 601 6.54 12.64 -18.14
C ARG A 601 6.74 12.92 -19.63
N GLN A 602 7.15 11.91 -20.40
CA GLN A 602 7.43 12.01 -21.84
C GLN A 602 6.96 10.75 -22.57
N PRO A 603 6.00 10.83 -23.50
CA PRO A 603 5.60 9.70 -24.34
C PRO A 603 6.76 9.13 -25.19
N PHE A 604 6.81 7.80 -25.33
CA PHE A 604 7.84 7.14 -26.12
C PHE A 604 7.81 7.58 -27.60
N GLY A 605 8.93 8.11 -28.07
CA GLY A 605 9.10 8.55 -29.46
C GLY A 605 8.63 9.98 -29.77
N ASP A 606 8.13 10.73 -28.78
CA ASP A 606 7.99 12.18 -28.84
C ASP A 606 9.18 12.87 -28.13
N ASP A 607 9.56 14.06 -28.57
CA ASP A 607 10.52 14.94 -27.89
C ASP A 607 9.81 15.86 -26.87
N GLY A 608 8.47 15.91 -26.89
CA GLY A 608 7.65 16.69 -25.97
C GLY A 608 7.45 16.02 -24.61
N SER A 609 7.46 16.81 -23.54
CA SER A 609 7.21 16.37 -22.17
C SER A 609 6.10 17.19 -21.50
N SER A 610 5.32 16.56 -20.62
CA SER A 610 4.36 17.21 -19.72
C SER A 610 5.05 17.64 -18.42
N ASP A 611 4.74 18.85 -17.94
CA ASP A 611 5.12 19.27 -16.58
C ASP A 611 4.40 18.40 -15.53
N PRO A 612 4.91 18.30 -14.28
CA PRO A 612 4.22 17.59 -13.20
C PRO A 612 2.81 18.15 -12.96
N GLN A 613 1.86 17.27 -12.63
CA GLN A 613 0.50 17.67 -12.27
C GLN A 613 0.53 18.54 -11.00
N PRO A 614 -0.41 19.49 -10.82
CA PRO A 614 -0.37 20.44 -9.70
C PRO A 614 -0.21 19.80 -8.31
N TRP A 615 -0.84 18.64 -8.09
CA TRP A 615 -0.80 17.88 -6.82
C TRP A 615 0.49 17.10 -6.55
N GLU A 616 1.40 16.96 -7.53
CA GLU A 616 2.69 16.27 -7.38
C GLU A 616 3.89 17.23 -7.45
N THR A 617 3.66 18.54 -7.29
CA THR A 617 4.70 19.59 -7.33
C THR A 617 5.56 19.70 -6.06
N GLY A 618 5.18 19.02 -4.97
CA GLY A 618 5.94 18.96 -3.71
C GLY A 618 6.94 17.81 -3.66
N PHE A 619 7.23 17.35 -2.45
CA PHE A 619 7.97 16.10 -2.24
C PHE A 619 7.03 14.90 -2.24
N LYS A 620 7.40 13.88 -3.01
CA LYS A 620 6.71 12.59 -3.10
C LYS A 620 7.68 11.45 -2.80
N ASP A 621 7.13 10.27 -2.52
CA ASP A 621 7.90 9.03 -2.38
C ASP A 621 7.28 7.86 -3.17
N THR A 622 6.03 7.98 -3.63
CA THR A 622 5.41 7.11 -4.63
C THR A 622 5.05 7.93 -5.87
N VAL A 623 5.21 7.41 -7.10
CA VAL A 623 4.86 8.14 -8.34
C VAL A 623 4.14 7.25 -9.35
N ILE A 624 3.08 7.77 -9.97
CA ILE A 624 2.39 7.11 -11.09
C ILE A 624 3.29 7.15 -12.33
N ALA A 625 3.75 5.98 -12.77
CA ALA A 625 4.46 5.78 -14.03
C ALA A 625 3.49 5.26 -15.11
N LEU A 626 3.07 6.14 -16.03
CA LEU A 626 2.05 5.84 -17.04
C LEU A 626 2.58 4.96 -18.19
N PRO A 627 1.73 4.10 -18.81
CA PRO A 627 2.10 3.22 -19.92
C PRO A 627 2.71 3.96 -21.10
N GLY A 628 3.81 3.45 -21.65
CA GLY A 628 4.46 4.03 -22.82
C GLY A 628 5.05 5.43 -22.59
N GLU A 629 5.23 5.85 -21.34
CA GLU A 629 5.90 7.11 -20.97
C GLU A 629 7.22 6.88 -20.21
N ILE A 630 8.12 7.85 -20.31
CA ILE A 630 9.26 8.03 -19.43
C ILE A 630 8.81 8.95 -18.29
N THR A 631 8.63 8.41 -17.09
CA THR A 631 8.39 9.22 -15.89
C THR A 631 9.72 9.60 -15.25
N ARG A 632 9.93 10.90 -14.99
CA ARG A 632 11.19 11.40 -14.42
C ARG A 632 11.01 11.89 -12.99
N ILE A 633 11.79 11.31 -12.08
CA ILE A 633 11.93 11.79 -10.70
C ILE A 633 13.36 12.23 -10.41
N LYS A 634 13.54 13.11 -9.43
CA LYS A 634 14.85 13.55 -8.91
C LYS A 634 14.91 13.29 -7.41
N ALA A 635 15.87 12.49 -6.98
CA ALA A 635 16.03 12.02 -5.59
C ALA A 635 17.44 12.33 -5.05
N LYS A 636 17.59 12.42 -3.73
CA LYS A 636 18.88 12.64 -3.04
C LYS A 636 19.14 11.51 -2.05
N PHE A 637 20.24 10.79 -2.22
CA PHE A 637 20.57 9.58 -1.45
C PHE A 637 21.65 9.90 -0.41
N ASP A 638 21.26 10.15 0.85
CA ASP A 638 22.18 10.68 1.88
C ASP A 638 22.33 9.87 3.18
N ILE A 639 21.69 8.70 3.27
CA ILE A 639 22.01 7.65 4.26
C ILE A 639 22.56 6.45 3.48
N PRO A 640 23.73 5.87 3.86
CA PRO A 640 24.25 4.66 3.22
C PRO A 640 23.50 3.42 3.73
N GLY A 641 23.23 2.47 2.85
CA GLY A 641 22.48 1.26 3.22
C GLY A 641 21.94 0.50 2.02
N LEU A 642 21.35 -0.67 2.30
CA LEU A 642 20.59 -1.48 1.36
C LEU A 642 19.10 -1.20 1.56
N TYR A 643 18.42 -0.82 0.49
CA TYR A 643 17.02 -0.39 0.46
C TYR A 643 16.31 -1.02 -0.73
N VAL A 644 14.99 -0.84 -0.88
CA VAL A 644 14.24 -1.31 -2.07
C VAL A 644 13.52 -0.19 -2.80
N TRP A 645 13.26 -0.42 -4.08
CA TRP A 645 12.29 0.33 -4.88
C TRP A 645 11.38 -0.68 -5.57
N HIS A 646 10.09 -0.39 -5.64
CA HIS A 646 9.07 -1.35 -6.08
C HIS A 646 7.87 -0.67 -6.72
N CYS A 647 7.10 -1.44 -7.48
CA CYS A 647 5.70 -1.11 -7.71
C CYS A 647 4.90 -1.40 -6.43
N HIS A 648 4.00 -0.49 -6.07
CA HIS A 648 3.13 -0.60 -4.89
C HIS A 648 1.74 -1.16 -5.23
N ILE A 649 1.54 -1.69 -6.45
CA ILE A 649 0.54 -2.74 -6.67
C ILE A 649 1.10 -3.98 -5.95
N LEU A 650 0.53 -4.34 -4.81
CA LEU A 650 1.15 -5.34 -3.91
C LEU A 650 1.25 -6.72 -4.55
N GLU A 651 0.34 -7.06 -5.45
CA GLU A 651 0.40 -8.27 -6.24
C GLU A 651 1.60 -8.28 -7.22
N HIS A 652 1.98 -7.13 -7.77
CA HIS A 652 3.18 -6.97 -8.60
C HIS A 652 4.45 -6.99 -7.74
N GLU A 653 4.46 -6.30 -6.60
CA GLU A 653 5.56 -6.30 -5.62
C GLU A 653 6.01 -7.72 -5.25
N ASP A 654 5.04 -8.57 -4.90
CA ASP A 654 5.26 -9.95 -4.44
C ASP A 654 5.74 -10.93 -5.52
N ASN A 655 5.65 -10.58 -6.80
CA ASN A 655 6.05 -11.47 -7.90
C ASN A 655 6.40 -10.73 -9.20
N GLU A 656 7.56 -10.09 -9.37
CA GLU A 656 8.58 -9.68 -8.41
C GLU A 656 9.01 -8.24 -8.80
N MET A 657 8.05 -7.31 -8.88
CA MET A 657 8.25 -5.93 -9.35
C MET A 657 8.87 -5.05 -8.24
N MET A 658 9.89 -5.60 -7.59
CA MET A 658 10.64 -5.01 -6.49
C MET A 658 12.12 -5.32 -6.68
N ARG A 659 12.97 -4.31 -6.56
CA ARG A 659 14.42 -4.43 -6.75
C ARG A 659 15.17 -3.73 -5.62
N PRO A 660 16.19 -4.37 -5.03
CA PRO A 660 17.01 -3.72 -4.03
C PRO A 660 18.03 -2.76 -4.67
N TYR A 661 18.42 -1.74 -3.92
CA TYR A 661 19.37 -0.72 -4.31
C TYR A 661 20.32 -0.36 -3.14
N CYS A 662 21.59 -0.10 -3.44
CA CYS A 662 22.63 0.14 -2.44
C CYS A 662 23.17 1.58 -2.51
N VAL A 663 23.02 2.35 -1.43
CA VAL A 663 23.56 3.72 -1.33
C VAL A 663 24.99 3.70 -0.80
N GLY A 664 25.94 4.19 -1.61
CA GLY A 664 27.33 4.37 -1.21
C GLY A 664 28.31 3.49 -1.98
N ASP A 665 28.93 2.54 -1.28
CA ASP A 665 29.87 1.56 -1.85
C ASP A 665 29.21 0.17 -1.76
N PRO A 666 28.92 -0.48 -2.91
CA PRO A 666 28.24 -1.79 -2.94
C PRO A 666 28.93 -2.89 -2.14
N ALA A 667 30.23 -2.77 -1.85
CA ALA A 667 30.96 -3.71 -1.00
C ALA A 667 30.60 -3.63 0.50
N ASN A 668 29.78 -2.65 0.92
CA ASN A 668 29.31 -2.50 2.31
C ASN A 668 27.82 -2.87 2.50
N CYS A 669 27.07 -3.12 1.42
CA CYS A 669 25.71 -3.66 1.52
C CYS A 669 25.75 -5.20 1.66
N PRO A 670 24.78 -5.83 2.34
CA PRO A 670 24.55 -7.26 2.22
C PRO A 670 24.39 -7.69 0.75
N ALA A 671 24.75 -8.93 0.44
CA ALA A 671 24.54 -9.50 -0.90
C ALA A 671 23.14 -10.12 -0.98
N ASN A 672 22.35 -9.78 -2.02
CA ASN A 672 21.06 -10.43 -2.29
C ASN A 672 21.26 -11.95 -2.44
N GLY A 673 20.62 -12.76 -1.60
CA GLY A 673 20.20 -14.16 -1.83
C GLY A 673 21.15 -15.22 -2.42
N ALA A 674 22.40 -14.92 -2.78
CA ALA A 674 23.23 -15.74 -3.66
C ALA A 674 24.73 -15.78 -3.27
N PRO A 675 25.41 -16.95 -3.38
CA PRO A 675 26.81 -17.16 -2.96
C PRO A 675 27.89 -16.92 -4.05
#